data_AF-A0A858CRW9-F1
#
_entry.id   AF-A0A858CRW9-F1
#
_cell.length_a   1.000
_cell.length_b   1.000
_cell.length_c   1.000
_cell.angle_alpha   90.00
_cell.angle_beta   90.00
_cell.angle_gamma   90.00
#
_symmetry.space_group_name_H-M   'P 1'
#
loop_
_entity.id
_entity.type
_entity.pdbx_description
1 polymer ?
#
loop_
_entity_poly.entity_id
_entity_poly.type
_entity_poly.pdbx_seq_one_letter_code
_entity_poly.pdbx_strand_id
1 'polypeptide(L)'
;MNNFFTGEFQFPEGTLFLDQDHTRDDFSMQAWDGPSIFELRSGTFTVGSATIGKSIQSNEYRALGFGAIAPATVKFMGGKFAGNWNFVPYSGDEPEKAASRFELHKDFTWDRSVFSGIPGEFVLASSAVTLTVGPLMEVTGVIENPGTITFAEGDVGTTQILEIEGQTTLTGGGQVVMNVPGATIRSGSGNLPDDELINVDNTIRGQGEIRTPLVNQSVIRAEGGQLEIAGSTKFENTVGRVEIASDGILKTSGFTQTGLSFGNLHIEDGGLIADRSQFSDIALSGPGAFVVPTGYVEVTGVIENPGTITFAEGDVGTTQILEIEGQTTLTGGGQVVMNVPGATIRSGSGNLPDDELINVDNTIRGQGEIRTPLVNQSVIRAEGGQLEIAGSTKFENTVGRVEIASDGILKTSGFTQTGLSFGNLHIEDGGLIADRSQVSDIALSGPGAFVVPTGYVEVTGVIENPGTITFAEGDVGTTQILEIEGQTTLTGGGQVVMNAPGATIRSGSGNLPDDELINVDNTIRGQGTISVDLTNQGTVRNEGGRLQLDRAVVNDGTIRAQDGTLNIGGDLEGNGRVEVASDGVLEVDGGLFKNHTVVVENGGIIDWTDPARTTIEVVDFFGDLTQMGGTYAPGASPAQSLLDGDYTLGGGGIFELEFAGLTSGLFDQLTVTGDVYLTDGYLSVLELVPFSFDAGQYFKVVDVHGTLFGQFNGLAEGSLITGLSRDLFITYAGGDGNDIALYTEGGTSPATVPLPASILPLLAALAGLVSIRKVRAKTMVVDC
;
A
#
# COMPACT_ATOMS: atom_id res chain seq x y z
N MET A 1 -21.56 -51.04 -61.40
CA MET A 1 -22.25 -52.15 -62.10
C MET A 1 -23.70 -51.77 -62.30
N ASN A 2 -24.23 -51.87 -63.52
CA ASN A 2 -25.64 -51.61 -63.82
C ASN A 2 -26.47 -52.90 -63.66
N ASN A 3 -27.58 -52.77 -62.92
CA ASN A 3 -28.69 -53.71 -62.80
C ASN A 3 -28.42 -55.00 -62.00
N PHE A 4 -28.74 -54.99 -60.70
CA PHE A 4 -29.58 -55.96 -59.96
C PHE A 4 -29.38 -55.68 -58.47
N PHE A 5 -30.44 -55.24 -57.76
CA PHE A 5 -30.36 -55.03 -56.31
C PHE A 5 -31.76 -55.20 -55.71
N THR A 6 -32.01 -56.35 -55.09
CA THR A 6 -33.25 -56.67 -54.37
C THR A 6 -32.87 -57.27 -53.00
N GLY A 7 -33.15 -56.56 -51.91
CA GLY A 7 -32.91 -57.00 -50.50
C GLY A 7 -31.72 -56.33 -49.80
N GLU A 8 -31.69 -56.42 -48.45
CA GLU A 8 -30.65 -55.88 -47.54
C GLU A 8 -29.24 -55.97 -48.15
N PHE A 9 -28.60 -54.82 -48.32
CA PHE A 9 -27.32 -54.71 -49.01
C PHE A 9 -26.17 -54.81 -47.99
N GLN A 10 -25.35 -55.85 -48.11
CA GLN A 10 -24.07 -56.00 -47.40
C GLN A 10 -22.92 -55.82 -48.40
N PHE A 11 -22.01 -54.88 -48.14
CA PHE A 11 -20.86 -54.63 -49.01
C PHE A 11 -19.67 -55.55 -48.65
N PRO A 12 -19.10 -56.28 -49.63
CA PRO A 12 -17.72 -56.77 -49.54
C PRO A 12 -16.72 -55.66 -49.93
N GLU A 13 -15.43 -55.88 -49.62
CA GLU A 13 -14.28 -55.01 -49.94
C GLU A 13 -14.36 -54.38 -51.36
N GLY A 14 -14.28 -53.04 -51.48
CA GLY A 14 -14.26 -52.33 -52.77
C GLY A 14 -14.87 -50.92 -52.80
N THR A 15 -14.83 -50.27 -53.98
CA THR A 15 -15.38 -48.92 -54.23
C THR A 15 -16.65 -48.98 -55.10
N LEU A 16 -17.77 -48.44 -54.60
CA LEU A 16 -18.98 -48.15 -55.37
C LEU A 16 -19.01 -46.66 -55.70
N PHE A 17 -19.29 -46.29 -56.95
CA PHE A 17 -19.56 -44.90 -57.33
C PHE A 17 -20.92 -44.76 -58.02
N LEU A 18 -21.61 -43.63 -57.78
CA LEU A 18 -22.86 -43.26 -58.41
C LEU A 18 -22.76 -41.90 -59.10
N ASP A 19 -23.21 -41.86 -60.36
CA ASP A 19 -23.10 -40.68 -61.25
C ASP A 19 -24.48 -40.18 -61.75
N GLN A 20 -25.59 -40.73 -61.24
CA GLN A 20 -26.96 -40.42 -61.66
C GLN A 20 -27.95 -40.61 -60.48
N ASP A 21 -29.21 -40.21 -60.67
CA ASP A 21 -30.24 -40.37 -59.64
C ASP A 21 -30.51 -41.85 -59.31
N HIS A 22 -30.60 -42.15 -58.01
CA HIS A 22 -30.86 -43.49 -57.49
C HIS A 22 -31.77 -43.42 -56.25
N THR A 23 -32.74 -44.35 -56.17
CA THR A 23 -33.66 -44.46 -55.02
C THR A 23 -33.59 -45.86 -54.41
N ARG A 24 -33.58 -45.94 -53.08
CA ARG A 24 -33.58 -47.17 -52.28
C ARG A 24 -34.49 -47.04 -51.07
N ASP A 25 -35.03 -48.16 -50.60
CA ASP A 25 -35.74 -48.19 -49.31
C ASP A 25 -34.72 -48.29 -48.16
N ASP A 26 -33.77 -49.23 -48.23
CA ASP A 26 -32.72 -49.41 -47.22
C ASP A 26 -31.31 -49.45 -47.84
N PHE A 27 -30.32 -48.91 -47.14
CA PHE A 27 -28.90 -48.92 -47.50
C PHE A 27 -28.05 -49.21 -46.25
N SER A 28 -27.14 -50.18 -46.30
CA SER A 28 -26.23 -50.44 -45.18
C SER A 28 -24.80 -50.58 -45.68
N MET A 29 -23.88 -49.91 -45.01
CA MET A 29 -22.44 -50.08 -45.23
C MET A 29 -21.84 -50.78 -44.02
N GLN A 30 -21.29 -51.96 -44.26
CA GLN A 30 -20.55 -52.78 -43.31
C GLN A 30 -19.21 -53.14 -43.94
N ALA A 31 -18.18 -53.32 -43.13
CA ALA A 31 -16.84 -53.63 -43.60
C ALA A 31 -16.33 -54.83 -42.79
N TRP A 32 -16.58 -56.03 -43.33
CA TRP A 32 -16.27 -57.28 -42.63
C TRP A 32 -14.88 -57.84 -42.97
N ASP A 33 -14.20 -57.34 -44.02
CA ASP A 33 -12.84 -57.75 -44.42
C ASP A 33 -12.25 -56.71 -45.41
N GLY A 34 -11.81 -55.53 -44.95
CA GLY A 34 -11.21 -54.46 -45.78
C GLY A 34 -12.10 -53.22 -46.00
N PRO A 35 -11.56 -52.09 -46.50
CA PRO A 35 -12.28 -50.81 -46.57
C PRO A 35 -13.41 -50.84 -47.61
N SER A 36 -14.63 -50.50 -47.17
CA SER A 36 -15.80 -50.31 -48.04
C SER A 36 -15.94 -48.83 -48.39
N ILE A 37 -15.80 -48.45 -49.67
CA ILE A 37 -15.86 -47.06 -50.12
C ILE A 37 -17.12 -46.81 -50.97
N PHE A 38 -17.89 -45.79 -50.65
CA PHE A 38 -19.03 -45.31 -51.44
C PHE A 38 -18.79 -43.87 -51.91
N GLU A 39 -18.78 -43.63 -53.22
CA GLU A 39 -18.59 -42.31 -53.83
C GLU A 39 -19.88 -41.82 -54.50
N LEU A 40 -20.41 -40.67 -54.07
CA LEU A 40 -21.45 -39.96 -54.82
C LEU A 40 -20.79 -38.89 -55.70
N ARG A 41 -20.82 -39.06 -57.02
CA ARG A 41 -20.19 -38.11 -57.98
C ARG A 41 -21.17 -37.14 -58.60
N SER A 42 -22.39 -37.57 -58.88
CA SER A 42 -23.48 -36.71 -59.38
C SER A 42 -24.85 -37.37 -59.19
N GLY A 43 -25.92 -36.58 -59.38
CA GLY A 43 -27.29 -37.03 -59.17
C GLY A 43 -27.71 -37.02 -57.69
N THR A 44 -28.95 -37.44 -57.43
CA THR A 44 -29.54 -37.55 -56.10
C THR A 44 -29.60 -39.01 -55.65
N PHE A 45 -28.99 -39.34 -54.52
CA PHE A 45 -29.15 -40.65 -53.89
C PHE A 45 -30.16 -40.58 -52.74
N THR A 46 -31.36 -41.10 -52.99
CA THR A 46 -32.48 -41.10 -52.04
C THR A 46 -32.60 -42.47 -51.36
N VAL A 47 -32.61 -42.50 -50.03
CA VAL A 47 -32.80 -43.73 -49.23
C VAL A 47 -34.02 -43.57 -48.31
N GLY A 48 -34.72 -44.65 -47.94
CA GLY A 48 -35.66 -44.62 -46.81
C GLY A 48 -34.91 -44.60 -45.48
N SER A 49 -33.90 -45.48 -45.35
CA SER A 49 -32.93 -45.52 -44.25
C SER A 49 -31.56 -46.00 -44.74
N ALA A 50 -30.50 -45.28 -44.37
CA ALA A 50 -29.10 -45.64 -44.56
C ALA A 50 -28.43 -45.85 -43.20
N THR A 51 -27.63 -46.90 -43.05
CA THR A 51 -26.85 -47.19 -41.84
C THR A 51 -25.38 -47.42 -42.19
N ILE A 52 -24.50 -46.53 -41.75
CA ILE A 52 -23.06 -46.55 -42.06
C ILE A 52 -22.28 -46.99 -40.82
N GLY A 53 -21.48 -48.05 -40.92
CA GLY A 53 -20.55 -48.46 -39.86
C GLY A 53 -21.12 -49.40 -38.79
N LYS A 54 -22.29 -50.04 -39.01
CA LYS A 54 -22.89 -50.94 -38.01
C LYS A 54 -22.05 -52.21 -37.81
N SER A 55 -21.55 -52.40 -36.58
CA SER A 55 -21.08 -53.69 -36.06
C SER A 55 -22.29 -54.48 -35.53
N ILE A 56 -22.68 -55.57 -36.21
CA ILE A 56 -23.56 -56.58 -35.59
C ILE A 56 -22.67 -57.68 -35.04
N GLN A 57 -22.09 -57.50 -33.85
CA GLN A 57 -21.51 -58.63 -33.14
C GLN A 57 -22.63 -59.48 -32.56
N SER A 58 -23.02 -60.57 -33.23
CA SER A 58 -23.53 -61.73 -32.50
C SER A 58 -22.33 -62.52 -31.96
N ASN A 59 -22.44 -63.07 -30.75
CA ASN A 59 -21.41 -63.92 -30.15
C ASN A 59 -21.03 -65.14 -31.04
N GLU A 60 -21.87 -65.47 -32.03
CA GLU A 60 -21.62 -66.54 -33.01
C GLU A 60 -20.52 -66.16 -34.03
N TYR A 61 -20.34 -64.88 -34.37
CA TYR A 61 -19.35 -64.45 -35.37
C TYR A 61 -17.91 -64.33 -34.82
N ARG A 62 -17.74 -63.94 -33.55
CA ARG A 62 -16.41 -63.96 -32.88
C ARG A 62 -15.83 -65.37 -32.79
N ALA A 63 -16.69 -66.39 -32.75
CA ALA A 63 -16.30 -67.79 -32.69
C ALA A 63 -15.80 -68.36 -34.04
N LEU A 64 -16.03 -67.66 -35.17
CA LEU A 64 -15.72 -68.13 -36.53
C LEU A 64 -14.40 -67.58 -37.11
N GLY A 65 -13.68 -66.70 -36.41
CA GLY A 65 -12.34 -66.26 -36.80
C GLY A 65 -12.26 -65.21 -37.92
N PHE A 66 -13.36 -64.48 -38.18
CA PHE A 66 -13.36 -63.33 -39.09
C PHE A 66 -12.51 -62.16 -38.54
N GLY A 67 -11.86 -61.41 -39.43
CA GLY A 67 -10.81 -60.42 -39.13
C GLY A 67 -11.29 -59.13 -38.45
N ALA A 68 -10.36 -58.19 -38.26
CA ALA A 68 -10.64 -56.88 -37.68
C ALA A 68 -11.63 -56.08 -38.56
N ILE A 69 -12.57 -55.37 -37.92
CA ILE A 69 -13.51 -54.48 -38.59
C ILE A 69 -12.74 -53.33 -39.23
N ALA A 70 -12.99 -53.03 -40.51
CA ALA A 70 -12.39 -51.91 -41.22
C ALA A 70 -13.36 -50.71 -41.28
N PRO A 71 -12.89 -49.46 -41.47
CA PRO A 71 -13.78 -48.31 -41.58
C PRO A 71 -14.61 -48.34 -42.88
N ALA A 72 -15.89 -47.97 -42.78
CA ALA A 72 -16.73 -47.70 -43.96
C ALA A 72 -16.59 -46.23 -44.36
N THR A 73 -16.18 -45.97 -45.60
CA THR A 73 -15.90 -44.62 -46.11
C THR A 73 -16.98 -44.16 -47.08
N VAL A 74 -17.60 -43.03 -46.79
CA VAL A 74 -18.45 -42.29 -47.73
C VAL A 74 -17.65 -41.12 -48.29
N LYS A 75 -17.61 -40.95 -49.60
CA LYS A 75 -16.99 -39.81 -50.29
C LYS A 75 -18.04 -39.02 -51.05
N PHE A 76 -18.16 -37.74 -50.75
CA PHE A 76 -18.99 -36.81 -51.49
C PHE A 76 -18.15 -36.08 -52.54
N MET A 77 -18.29 -36.51 -53.80
CA MET A 77 -17.62 -35.94 -54.96
C MET A 77 -18.53 -34.94 -55.72
N GLY A 78 -19.84 -34.95 -55.44
CA GLY A 78 -20.88 -34.07 -55.99
C GLY A 78 -22.28 -34.67 -55.82
N GLY A 79 -23.33 -34.00 -56.30
CA GLY A 79 -24.71 -34.51 -56.23
C GLY A 79 -25.46 -34.14 -54.94
N LYS A 80 -26.47 -34.93 -54.54
CA LYS A 80 -27.30 -34.70 -53.36
C LYS A 80 -27.65 -36.01 -52.64
N PHE A 81 -27.53 -36.03 -51.31
CA PHE A 81 -28.11 -37.08 -50.48
C PHE A 81 -29.55 -36.70 -50.07
N ALA A 82 -30.45 -37.68 -50.03
CA ALA A 82 -31.82 -37.50 -49.57
C ALA A 82 -32.30 -38.71 -48.76
N GLY A 83 -33.24 -38.47 -47.84
CA GLY A 83 -33.71 -39.49 -46.89
C GLY A 83 -32.81 -39.63 -45.67
N ASN A 84 -32.97 -40.69 -44.88
CA ASN A 84 -32.32 -40.78 -43.57
C ASN A 84 -30.96 -41.50 -43.66
N TRP A 85 -29.86 -40.82 -43.34
CA TRP A 85 -28.49 -41.34 -43.32
C TRP A 85 -27.94 -41.37 -41.90
N ASN A 86 -27.84 -42.55 -41.32
CA ASN A 86 -27.38 -42.74 -39.95
C ASN A 86 -25.95 -43.27 -39.90
N PHE A 87 -25.01 -42.46 -39.39
CA PHE A 87 -23.67 -42.90 -39.04
C PHE A 87 -23.71 -43.51 -37.64
N VAL A 88 -23.48 -44.83 -37.55
CA VAL A 88 -23.60 -45.52 -36.28
C VAL A 88 -22.32 -45.30 -35.47
N PRO A 89 -22.40 -44.72 -34.26
CA PRO A 89 -21.25 -44.63 -33.37
C PRO A 89 -20.82 -46.02 -32.90
N TYR A 90 -19.52 -46.23 -32.71
CA TYR A 90 -18.98 -47.50 -32.23
C TYR A 90 -19.29 -47.71 -30.73
N SER A 91 -19.57 -48.95 -30.31
CA SER A 91 -19.86 -49.28 -28.89
C SER A 91 -18.64 -49.02 -28.00
N GLY A 92 -18.85 -48.41 -26.83
CA GLY A 92 -17.82 -47.81 -25.96
C GLY A 92 -16.67 -48.67 -25.42
N ASP A 93 -16.47 -49.90 -25.91
CA ASP A 93 -15.42 -50.81 -25.42
C ASP A 93 -14.09 -50.74 -26.21
N GLU A 94 -14.05 -50.19 -27.44
CA GLU A 94 -12.80 -50.00 -28.22
C GLU A 94 -12.84 -48.77 -29.17
N PRO A 95 -12.59 -47.54 -28.68
CA PRO A 95 -12.75 -46.30 -29.46
C PRO A 95 -11.82 -46.15 -30.69
N GLU A 96 -10.73 -46.91 -30.78
CA GLU A 96 -9.69 -46.71 -31.81
C GLU A 96 -9.86 -47.52 -33.11
N LYS A 97 -10.89 -48.38 -33.25
CA LYS A 97 -10.80 -49.52 -34.20
C LYS A 97 -11.90 -49.74 -35.23
N ALA A 98 -12.98 -48.96 -35.31
CA ALA A 98 -13.93 -49.05 -36.46
C ALA A 98 -14.80 -47.80 -36.63
N ALA A 99 -14.18 -46.68 -37.00
CA ALA A 99 -14.89 -45.44 -37.33
C ALA A 99 -15.53 -45.51 -38.73
N SER A 100 -16.73 -44.96 -38.89
CA SER A 100 -17.20 -44.56 -40.22
C SER A 100 -16.47 -43.27 -40.65
N ARG A 101 -15.97 -43.23 -41.89
CA ARG A 101 -15.24 -42.09 -42.46
C ARG A 101 -16.14 -41.34 -43.44
N PHE A 102 -16.23 -40.03 -43.33
CA PHE A 102 -16.93 -39.19 -44.31
C PHE A 102 -16.00 -38.15 -44.92
N GLU A 103 -15.75 -38.25 -46.23
CA GLU A 103 -14.83 -37.38 -46.98
C GLU A 103 -15.59 -36.45 -47.93
N LEU A 104 -15.32 -35.15 -47.87
CA LEU A 104 -15.90 -34.13 -48.73
C LEU A 104 -14.91 -33.62 -49.77
N HIS A 105 -15.21 -33.79 -51.05
CA HIS A 105 -14.43 -33.24 -52.17
C HIS A 105 -15.10 -32.04 -52.86
N LYS A 106 -16.31 -31.68 -52.42
CA LYS A 106 -17.11 -30.54 -52.88
C LYS A 106 -17.83 -29.91 -51.70
N ASP A 107 -18.27 -28.66 -51.88
CA ASP A 107 -19.05 -27.93 -50.89
C ASP A 107 -20.30 -28.72 -50.50
N PHE A 108 -20.57 -28.75 -49.21
CA PHE A 108 -21.57 -29.62 -48.63
C PHE A 108 -22.30 -28.91 -47.50
N THR A 109 -23.63 -29.01 -47.47
CA THR A 109 -24.45 -28.52 -46.36
C THR A 109 -24.95 -29.69 -45.55
N TRP A 110 -24.59 -29.72 -44.27
CA TRP A 110 -25.10 -30.70 -43.32
C TRP A 110 -26.54 -30.37 -42.94
N ASP A 111 -27.46 -31.28 -43.24
CA ASP A 111 -28.88 -31.16 -42.93
C ASP A 111 -29.29 -32.30 -41.99
N ARG A 112 -29.70 -31.98 -40.76
CA ARG A 112 -30.13 -32.97 -39.75
C ARG A 112 -31.38 -33.74 -40.16
N SER A 113 -32.16 -33.24 -41.12
CA SER A 113 -33.27 -34.01 -41.70
C SER A 113 -32.80 -35.14 -42.62
N VAL A 114 -31.54 -35.08 -43.06
CA VAL A 114 -30.91 -36.07 -43.93
C VAL A 114 -29.91 -36.92 -43.17
N PHE A 115 -29.12 -36.33 -42.27
CA PHE A 115 -28.04 -37.02 -41.56
C PHE A 115 -28.27 -37.09 -40.05
N SER A 116 -28.00 -38.26 -39.48
CA SER A 116 -28.02 -38.52 -38.04
C SER A 116 -26.80 -39.35 -37.61
N GLY A 117 -26.51 -39.35 -36.31
CA GLY A 117 -25.39 -40.09 -35.74
C GLY A 117 -24.04 -39.44 -36.05
N ILE A 118 -22.96 -40.14 -35.71
CA ILE A 118 -21.63 -39.53 -35.52
C ILE A 118 -20.59 -40.25 -36.40
N PRO A 119 -20.06 -39.61 -37.47
CA PRO A 119 -18.90 -40.11 -38.18
C PRO A 119 -17.70 -40.16 -37.24
N GLY A 120 -16.92 -41.24 -37.27
CA GLY A 120 -15.73 -41.36 -36.42
C GLY A 120 -14.47 -40.70 -37.02
N GLU A 121 -14.48 -40.42 -38.32
CA GLU A 121 -13.49 -39.57 -38.98
C GLU A 121 -14.18 -38.71 -40.04
N PHE A 122 -13.87 -37.42 -40.07
CA PHE A 122 -14.44 -36.46 -41.01
C PHE A 122 -13.33 -35.70 -41.74
N VAL A 123 -13.39 -35.64 -43.08
CA VAL A 123 -12.27 -35.12 -43.88
C VAL A 123 -12.77 -34.16 -44.95
N LEU A 124 -12.17 -32.97 -45.03
CA LEU A 124 -12.28 -32.09 -46.19
C LEU A 124 -11.08 -32.35 -47.09
N ALA A 125 -11.32 -32.70 -48.35
CA ALA A 125 -10.25 -33.17 -49.24
C ALA A 125 -9.27 -32.07 -49.69
N SER A 126 -9.60 -30.79 -49.51
CA SER A 126 -8.72 -29.67 -49.87
C SER A 126 -9.17 -28.36 -49.23
N SER A 127 -8.32 -27.33 -49.33
CA SER A 127 -8.62 -25.99 -48.84
C SER A 127 -9.72 -25.24 -49.57
N ALA A 128 -10.18 -25.76 -50.71
CA ALA A 128 -11.26 -25.17 -51.50
C ALA A 128 -12.66 -25.68 -51.10
N VAL A 129 -12.75 -26.67 -50.19
CA VAL A 129 -14.01 -27.28 -49.79
C VAL A 129 -14.61 -26.51 -48.60
N THR A 130 -15.90 -26.21 -48.68
CA THR A 130 -16.67 -25.64 -47.58
C THR A 130 -17.71 -26.63 -47.05
N LEU A 131 -17.67 -26.92 -45.75
CA LEU A 131 -18.75 -27.56 -45.02
C LEU A 131 -19.62 -26.48 -44.37
N THR A 132 -20.92 -26.45 -44.67
CA THR A 132 -21.89 -25.61 -43.99
C THR A 132 -22.67 -26.43 -42.97
N VAL A 133 -22.50 -26.13 -41.68
CA VAL A 133 -23.22 -26.71 -40.55
C VAL A 133 -24.64 -26.13 -40.51
N GLY A 134 -25.66 -27.00 -40.62
CA GLY A 134 -27.06 -26.64 -40.44
C GLY A 134 -27.48 -26.51 -38.97
N PRO A 135 -28.73 -26.87 -38.60
CA PRO A 135 -29.22 -26.74 -37.21
C PRO A 135 -28.40 -27.48 -36.16
N LEU A 136 -27.96 -28.69 -36.48
CA LEU A 136 -27.16 -29.51 -35.57
C LEU A 136 -26.39 -30.58 -36.35
N MET A 137 -25.07 -30.59 -36.15
CA MET A 137 -24.13 -31.60 -36.63
C MET A 137 -23.36 -32.18 -35.45
N GLU A 138 -23.41 -33.50 -35.28
CA GLU A 138 -22.68 -34.23 -34.25
C GLU A 138 -21.36 -34.75 -34.84
N VAL A 139 -20.25 -34.57 -34.12
CA VAL A 139 -18.91 -35.00 -34.52
C VAL A 139 -18.15 -35.65 -33.37
N THR A 140 -17.24 -36.57 -33.70
CA THR A 140 -16.28 -37.19 -32.78
C THR A 140 -14.99 -37.52 -33.51
N GLY A 141 -13.94 -37.91 -32.78
CA GLY A 141 -12.72 -38.43 -33.36
C GLY A 141 -11.92 -37.36 -34.10
N VAL A 142 -11.38 -37.69 -35.28
CA VAL A 142 -10.51 -36.76 -36.03
C VAL A 142 -11.29 -36.05 -37.12
N ILE A 143 -11.19 -34.72 -37.14
CA ILE A 143 -11.63 -33.85 -38.23
C ILE A 143 -10.38 -33.32 -38.95
N GLU A 144 -10.11 -33.82 -40.14
CA GLU A 144 -9.07 -33.29 -41.04
C GLU A 144 -9.69 -32.19 -41.90
N ASN A 145 -9.52 -30.94 -41.48
CA ASN A 145 -10.04 -29.75 -42.10
C ASN A 145 -8.91 -28.87 -42.68
N PRO A 146 -8.49 -29.07 -43.93
CA PRO A 146 -7.71 -28.08 -44.67
C PRO A 146 -8.55 -26.94 -45.25
N GLY A 147 -9.88 -27.06 -45.24
CA GLY A 147 -10.84 -26.16 -45.87
C GLY A 147 -11.52 -25.21 -44.89
N THR A 148 -12.82 -24.99 -45.09
CA THR A 148 -13.65 -24.13 -44.24
C THR A 148 -14.85 -24.91 -43.72
N ILE A 149 -15.03 -24.90 -42.40
CA ILE A 149 -16.29 -25.26 -41.75
C ILE A 149 -16.98 -23.94 -41.40
N THR A 150 -18.21 -23.72 -41.83
CA THR A 150 -18.98 -22.48 -41.57
C THR A 150 -20.37 -22.84 -41.08
N PHE A 151 -21.09 -21.89 -40.47
CA PHE A 151 -22.47 -22.11 -40.03
C PHE A 151 -23.46 -21.52 -41.04
N ALA A 152 -24.58 -22.21 -41.25
CA ALA A 152 -25.64 -21.72 -42.12
C ALA A 152 -26.23 -20.41 -41.56
N GLU A 153 -26.53 -19.45 -42.44
CA GLU A 153 -27.38 -18.32 -42.07
C GLU A 153 -28.76 -18.85 -41.67
N GLY A 154 -29.07 -18.81 -40.38
CA GLY A 154 -30.37 -19.19 -39.85
C GLY A 154 -31.36 -18.02 -39.84
N ASP A 155 -32.64 -18.32 -39.65
CA ASP A 155 -33.62 -17.30 -39.25
C ASP A 155 -33.16 -16.67 -37.92
N VAL A 156 -33.43 -15.38 -37.72
CA VAL A 156 -33.09 -14.66 -36.49
C VAL A 156 -33.61 -15.43 -35.27
N GLY A 157 -32.71 -15.86 -34.39
CA GLY A 157 -33.03 -16.62 -33.17
C GLY A 157 -32.89 -18.15 -33.30
N THR A 158 -32.44 -18.68 -34.44
CA THR A 158 -32.06 -20.09 -34.57
C THR A 158 -30.57 -20.28 -34.25
N THR A 159 -30.25 -21.31 -33.47
CA THR A 159 -28.87 -21.68 -33.12
C THR A 159 -28.40 -22.80 -34.03
N GLN A 160 -27.22 -22.62 -34.63
CA GLN A 160 -26.58 -23.63 -35.48
C GLN A 160 -25.47 -24.28 -34.67
N ILE A 161 -25.56 -25.59 -34.52
CA ILE A 161 -24.77 -26.30 -33.50
C ILE A 161 -23.80 -27.28 -34.15
N LEU A 162 -22.52 -27.15 -33.81
CA LEU A 162 -21.53 -28.21 -33.94
C LEU A 162 -21.37 -28.87 -32.57
N GLU A 163 -21.91 -30.07 -32.41
CA GLU A 163 -21.91 -30.83 -31.16
C GLU A 163 -20.73 -31.80 -31.12
N ILE A 164 -19.92 -31.67 -30.07
CA ILE A 164 -18.73 -32.46 -29.77
C ILE A 164 -19.13 -33.61 -28.86
N GLU A 165 -19.04 -34.83 -29.37
CA GLU A 165 -19.33 -36.06 -28.65
C GLU A 165 -18.02 -36.83 -28.43
N GLY A 166 -17.57 -36.96 -27.18
CA GLY A 166 -16.23 -37.46 -26.85
C GLY A 166 -15.09 -36.57 -27.34
N GLN A 167 -13.87 -37.11 -27.32
CA GLN A 167 -12.68 -36.35 -27.73
C GLN A 167 -12.67 -36.13 -29.24
N THR A 168 -12.68 -34.87 -29.66
CA THR A 168 -12.66 -34.46 -31.07
C THR A 168 -11.42 -33.63 -31.37
N THR A 169 -10.60 -34.08 -32.32
CA THR A 169 -9.36 -33.40 -32.72
C THR A 169 -9.52 -32.75 -34.08
N LEU A 170 -9.35 -31.43 -34.16
CA LEU A 170 -9.40 -30.64 -35.37
C LEU A 170 -7.97 -30.39 -35.91
N THR A 171 -7.70 -30.89 -37.12
CA THR A 171 -6.38 -30.87 -37.78
C THR A 171 -6.48 -30.39 -39.24
N GLY A 172 -5.36 -30.18 -39.94
CA GLY A 172 -5.35 -29.90 -41.38
C GLY A 172 -5.12 -28.43 -41.77
N GLY A 173 -5.04 -27.51 -40.80
CA GLY A 173 -4.65 -26.11 -41.03
C GLY A 173 -5.73 -25.18 -41.61
N GLY A 174 -6.98 -25.63 -41.66
CA GLY A 174 -8.11 -24.88 -42.19
C GLY A 174 -8.77 -23.95 -41.16
N GLN A 175 -10.03 -23.61 -41.41
CA GLN A 175 -10.78 -22.67 -40.58
C GLN A 175 -12.15 -23.19 -40.16
N VAL A 176 -12.59 -22.81 -38.96
CA VAL A 176 -13.97 -22.88 -38.50
C VAL A 176 -14.47 -21.45 -38.36
N VAL A 177 -15.43 -21.05 -39.18
CA VAL A 177 -15.95 -19.68 -39.28
C VAL A 177 -17.35 -19.64 -38.66
N MET A 178 -17.42 -19.10 -37.44
CA MET A 178 -18.65 -18.81 -36.71
C MET A 178 -19.23 -17.47 -37.20
N ASN A 179 -19.78 -17.49 -38.42
CA ASN A 179 -20.20 -16.30 -39.18
C ASN A 179 -21.50 -15.65 -38.69
N VAL A 180 -22.19 -16.21 -37.70
CA VAL A 180 -23.49 -15.74 -37.22
C VAL A 180 -23.55 -15.76 -35.69
N PRO A 181 -24.27 -14.83 -35.02
CA PRO A 181 -24.35 -14.79 -33.56
C PRO A 181 -24.88 -16.07 -32.90
N GLY A 182 -25.70 -16.85 -33.64
CA GLY A 182 -26.25 -18.12 -33.18
C GLY A 182 -25.36 -19.35 -33.43
N ALA A 183 -24.13 -19.17 -33.92
CA ALA A 183 -23.20 -20.28 -34.12
C ALA A 183 -22.72 -20.79 -32.75
N THR A 184 -22.83 -22.09 -32.52
CA THR A 184 -22.46 -22.71 -31.25
C THR A 184 -21.64 -23.97 -31.49
N ILE A 185 -20.46 -24.05 -30.86
CA ILE A 185 -19.73 -25.30 -30.67
C ILE A 185 -20.02 -25.74 -29.23
N ARG A 186 -20.49 -26.96 -28.97
CA ARG A 186 -20.81 -27.38 -27.59
C ARG A 186 -20.57 -28.87 -27.37
N SER A 187 -20.42 -29.27 -26.11
CA SER A 187 -20.43 -30.69 -25.73
C SER A 187 -21.80 -31.32 -25.96
N GLY A 188 -21.77 -32.64 -26.13
CA GLY A 188 -22.90 -33.54 -26.28
C GLY A 188 -23.91 -33.46 -25.12
N SER A 189 -25.15 -33.85 -25.40
CA SER A 189 -26.24 -33.86 -24.39
C SER A 189 -25.98 -34.76 -23.17
N GLY A 190 -24.99 -35.65 -23.25
CA GLY A 190 -24.55 -36.49 -22.13
C GLY A 190 -23.63 -35.77 -21.12
N ASN A 191 -23.03 -34.62 -21.49
CA ASN A 191 -21.91 -33.99 -20.77
C ASN A 191 -20.92 -35.06 -20.27
N LEU A 192 -20.51 -35.95 -21.17
CA LEU A 192 -19.59 -37.01 -20.79
C LEU A 192 -18.26 -36.35 -20.38
N PRO A 193 -17.56 -36.89 -19.37
CA PRO A 193 -16.27 -36.34 -18.95
C PRO A 193 -15.23 -36.22 -20.08
N ASP A 194 -15.44 -36.98 -21.16
CA ASP A 194 -14.55 -37.10 -22.30
C ASP A 194 -14.92 -36.17 -23.47
N ASP A 195 -16.01 -35.38 -23.37
CA ASP A 195 -16.39 -34.42 -24.42
C ASP A 195 -15.39 -33.25 -24.42
N GLU A 196 -14.39 -33.31 -25.32
CA GLU A 196 -13.29 -32.33 -25.40
C GLU A 196 -12.97 -32.01 -26.86
N LEU A 197 -12.86 -30.72 -27.17
CA LEU A 197 -12.37 -30.24 -28.46
C LEU A 197 -10.86 -29.92 -28.36
N ILE A 198 -10.06 -30.51 -29.25
CA ILE A 198 -8.64 -30.22 -29.41
C ILE A 198 -8.43 -29.52 -30.75
N ASN A 199 -8.14 -28.22 -30.73
CA ASN A 199 -7.79 -27.47 -31.93
C ASN A 199 -6.27 -27.47 -32.15
N VAL A 200 -5.77 -28.34 -33.05
CA VAL A 200 -4.33 -28.53 -33.23
C VAL A 200 -3.69 -27.43 -34.08
N ASP A 201 -4.24 -27.19 -35.27
CA ASP A 201 -3.63 -26.29 -36.27
C ASP A 201 -4.66 -25.46 -37.04
N ASN A 202 -5.95 -25.50 -36.68
CA ASN A 202 -7.00 -24.75 -37.35
C ASN A 202 -7.22 -23.37 -36.71
N THR A 203 -7.84 -22.46 -37.46
CA THR A 203 -8.31 -21.17 -36.93
C THR A 203 -9.81 -21.23 -36.65
N ILE A 204 -10.23 -21.10 -35.40
CA ILE A 204 -11.65 -20.91 -35.04
C ILE A 204 -11.89 -19.41 -34.93
N ARG A 205 -12.79 -18.84 -35.76
CA ARG A 205 -12.99 -17.38 -35.80
C ARG A 205 -14.44 -16.95 -35.98
N GLY A 206 -14.77 -15.75 -35.52
CA GLY A 206 -16.07 -15.11 -35.73
C GLY A 206 -16.76 -14.72 -34.43
N GLN A 207 -18.07 -14.96 -34.35
CA GLN A 207 -18.96 -14.62 -33.24
C GLN A 207 -19.88 -15.81 -32.90
N GLY A 208 -20.37 -15.87 -31.67
CA GLY A 208 -21.21 -16.96 -31.16
C GLY A 208 -20.66 -17.53 -29.87
N GLU A 209 -20.81 -18.84 -29.65
CA GLU A 209 -20.46 -19.48 -28.38
C GLU A 209 -19.67 -20.78 -28.55
N ILE A 210 -18.62 -20.97 -27.75
CA ILE A 210 -17.90 -22.23 -27.60
C ILE A 210 -18.14 -22.73 -26.18
N ARG A 211 -18.92 -23.81 -26.04
CA ARG A 211 -19.43 -24.41 -24.79
C ARG A 211 -18.97 -25.85 -24.62
N THR A 212 -17.68 -26.08 -24.75
CA THR A 212 -17.07 -27.42 -24.62
C THR A 212 -15.69 -27.28 -23.97
N PRO A 213 -15.24 -28.24 -23.14
CA PRO A 213 -13.84 -28.36 -22.75
C PRO A 213 -12.94 -28.25 -23.98
N LEU A 214 -11.95 -27.37 -23.91
CA LEU A 214 -11.18 -26.96 -25.09
C LEU A 214 -9.69 -26.91 -24.80
N VAL A 215 -8.91 -27.60 -25.63
CA VAL A 215 -7.46 -27.46 -25.74
C VAL A 215 -7.17 -26.75 -27.05
N ASN A 216 -6.71 -25.51 -26.97
CA ASN A 216 -6.32 -24.74 -28.15
C ASN A 216 -4.79 -24.74 -28.30
N GLN A 217 -4.33 -25.25 -29.43
CA GLN A 217 -2.92 -25.26 -29.82
C GLN A 217 -2.64 -24.36 -31.03
N SER A 218 -3.69 -23.72 -31.58
CA SER A 218 -3.61 -22.82 -32.73
C SER A 218 -4.33 -21.50 -32.42
N VAL A 219 -5.17 -20.98 -33.31
CA VAL A 219 -5.79 -19.65 -33.19
C VAL A 219 -7.28 -19.74 -32.90
N ILE A 220 -7.73 -19.01 -31.89
CA ILE A 220 -9.13 -18.64 -31.70
C ILE A 220 -9.23 -17.12 -31.87
N ARG A 221 -10.14 -16.63 -32.71
CA ARG A 221 -10.24 -15.20 -33.03
C ARG A 221 -11.68 -14.69 -32.91
N ALA A 222 -11.91 -13.76 -31.99
CA ALA A 222 -13.16 -13.01 -31.92
C ALA A 222 -13.17 -11.91 -32.99
N GLU A 223 -14.12 -11.93 -33.93
CA GLU A 223 -14.25 -10.93 -34.99
C GLU A 223 -15.70 -10.78 -35.46
N GLY A 224 -16.06 -9.57 -35.90
CA GLY A 224 -17.41 -9.27 -36.42
C GLY A 224 -18.55 -9.38 -35.40
N GLY A 225 -18.24 -9.42 -34.09
CA GLY A 225 -19.22 -9.55 -33.00
C GLY A 225 -18.63 -10.17 -31.73
N GLN A 226 -19.50 -10.61 -30.83
CA GLN A 226 -19.11 -11.26 -29.58
C GLN A 226 -18.87 -12.76 -29.78
N LEU A 227 -17.69 -13.24 -29.39
CA LEU A 227 -17.38 -14.65 -29.21
C LEU A 227 -17.29 -14.96 -27.70
N GLU A 228 -18.16 -15.83 -27.22
CA GLU A 228 -18.12 -16.32 -25.84
C GLU A 228 -17.45 -17.71 -25.78
N ILE A 229 -16.37 -17.82 -25.04
CA ILE A 229 -15.76 -19.10 -24.67
C ILE A 229 -16.24 -19.40 -23.25
N ALA A 230 -17.15 -20.36 -23.12
CA ALA A 230 -17.70 -20.78 -21.85
C ALA A 230 -17.34 -22.24 -21.56
N GLY A 231 -16.67 -22.52 -20.46
CA GLY A 231 -16.31 -23.90 -20.11
C GLY A 231 -16.53 -24.14 -18.64
N SER A 232 -17.28 -25.18 -18.28
CA SER A 232 -17.51 -25.52 -16.87
C SER A 232 -16.33 -26.23 -16.21
N THR A 233 -15.39 -26.80 -16.99
CA THR A 233 -14.35 -27.68 -16.46
C THR A 233 -12.92 -27.42 -16.98
N LYS A 234 -12.73 -26.90 -18.21
CA LYS A 234 -11.39 -26.80 -18.81
C LYS A 234 -11.30 -25.80 -19.99
N PHE A 235 -10.26 -24.97 -20.00
CA PHE A 235 -9.76 -24.27 -21.20
C PHE A 235 -8.23 -24.15 -21.12
N GLU A 236 -7.52 -24.86 -22.00
CA GLU A 236 -6.06 -24.86 -22.06
C GLU A 236 -5.59 -24.21 -23.37
N ASN A 237 -4.93 -23.06 -23.27
CA ASN A 237 -4.33 -22.34 -24.40
C ASN A 237 -2.83 -22.07 -24.21
N THR A 238 -2.09 -23.03 -23.65
CA THR A 238 -0.68 -22.85 -23.29
C THR A 238 0.25 -22.66 -24.50
N VAL A 239 -0.11 -23.21 -25.66
CA VAL A 239 0.69 -23.12 -26.90
C VAL A 239 -0.02 -22.40 -28.04
N GLY A 240 -1.35 -22.22 -27.93
CA GLY A 240 -2.14 -21.47 -28.90
C GLY A 240 -2.17 -19.97 -28.63
N ARG A 241 -3.03 -19.27 -29.37
CA ARG A 241 -3.26 -17.82 -29.24
C ARG A 241 -4.75 -17.53 -29.34
N VAL A 242 -5.24 -16.65 -28.47
CA VAL A 242 -6.55 -16.02 -28.60
C VAL A 242 -6.35 -14.62 -29.16
N GLU A 243 -7.14 -14.23 -30.15
CA GLU A 243 -7.08 -12.92 -30.81
C GLU A 243 -8.42 -12.20 -30.68
N ILE A 244 -8.38 -10.89 -30.44
CA ILE A 244 -9.55 -10.01 -30.49
C ILE A 244 -9.32 -9.00 -31.61
N ALA A 245 -10.12 -9.10 -32.67
CA ALA A 245 -10.08 -8.16 -33.78
C ALA A 245 -10.57 -6.77 -33.37
N SER A 246 -10.27 -5.73 -34.16
CA SER A 246 -10.74 -4.36 -33.92
C SER A 246 -12.26 -4.20 -33.82
N ASP A 247 -13.02 -5.16 -34.36
CA ASP A 247 -14.49 -5.22 -34.33
C ASP A 247 -15.02 -6.41 -33.51
N GLY A 248 -14.14 -7.10 -32.79
CA GLY A 248 -14.42 -8.28 -31.99
C GLY A 248 -14.64 -7.96 -30.52
N ILE A 249 -15.48 -8.77 -29.87
CA ILE A 249 -15.67 -8.77 -28.42
C ILE A 249 -15.42 -10.18 -27.92
N LEU A 250 -14.51 -10.35 -26.96
CA LEU A 250 -14.28 -11.65 -26.31
C LEU A 250 -14.99 -11.69 -24.97
N LYS A 251 -15.71 -12.78 -24.71
CA LYS A 251 -16.26 -13.10 -23.39
C LYS A 251 -15.77 -14.47 -22.93
N THR A 252 -15.36 -14.58 -21.67
CA THR A 252 -14.85 -15.84 -21.12
C THR A 252 -15.57 -16.12 -19.80
N SER A 253 -16.35 -17.20 -19.70
CA SER A 253 -17.25 -17.36 -18.55
C SER A 253 -17.43 -18.80 -18.08
N GLY A 254 -17.79 -18.94 -16.80
CA GLY A 254 -18.24 -20.21 -16.23
C GLY A 254 -17.12 -21.20 -15.89
N PHE A 255 -15.86 -20.76 -15.87
CA PHE A 255 -14.71 -21.61 -15.56
C PHE A 255 -14.53 -21.80 -14.06
N THR A 256 -14.04 -22.99 -13.68
CA THR A 256 -13.41 -23.17 -12.37
C THR A 256 -11.95 -22.74 -12.46
N GLN A 257 -11.45 -21.97 -11.49
CA GLN A 257 -10.11 -21.36 -11.54
C GLN A 257 -8.95 -22.37 -11.66
N THR A 258 -9.16 -23.66 -11.38
CA THR A 258 -8.11 -24.69 -11.37
C THR A 258 -7.85 -25.36 -12.73
N GLY A 259 -8.43 -24.86 -13.83
CA GLY A 259 -8.31 -25.45 -15.17
C GLY A 259 -8.35 -24.45 -16.33
N LEU A 260 -8.01 -23.18 -16.05
CA LEU A 260 -8.03 -22.08 -17.01
C LEU A 260 -6.59 -21.64 -17.30
N SER A 261 -6.19 -21.61 -18.56
CA SER A 261 -4.92 -21.00 -18.98
C SER A 261 -5.11 -20.36 -20.36
N PHE A 262 -5.00 -19.03 -20.43
CA PHE A 262 -5.21 -18.28 -21.67
C PHE A 262 -3.97 -18.14 -22.53
N GLY A 263 -2.77 -18.34 -21.98
CA GLY A 263 -1.53 -18.19 -22.74
C GLY A 263 -1.48 -16.83 -23.44
N ASN A 264 -1.22 -16.81 -24.75
CA ASN A 264 -1.14 -15.55 -25.49
C ASN A 264 -2.53 -14.99 -25.84
N LEU A 265 -2.85 -13.80 -25.32
CA LEU A 265 -4.01 -12.99 -25.69
C LEU A 265 -3.54 -11.78 -26.50
N HIS A 266 -3.88 -11.78 -27.79
CA HIS A 266 -3.58 -10.70 -28.72
C HIS A 266 -4.78 -9.79 -28.91
N ILE A 267 -4.62 -8.49 -28.69
CA ILE A 267 -5.70 -7.50 -28.82
C ILE A 267 -5.31 -6.47 -29.89
N GLU A 268 -6.13 -6.34 -30.93
CA GLU A 268 -6.01 -5.27 -31.92
C GLU A 268 -6.62 -3.98 -31.39
N ASP A 269 -6.22 -2.83 -31.96
CA ASP A 269 -6.80 -1.53 -31.61
C ASP A 269 -8.31 -1.54 -31.83
N GLY A 270 -9.09 -1.37 -30.75
CA GLY A 270 -10.55 -1.39 -30.77
C GLY A 270 -11.19 -2.71 -30.33
N GLY A 271 -10.41 -3.80 -30.18
CA GLY A 271 -10.90 -5.05 -29.64
C GLY A 271 -11.32 -4.92 -28.16
N LEU A 272 -12.42 -5.56 -27.78
CA LEU A 272 -13.03 -5.40 -26.45
C LEU A 272 -13.16 -6.72 -25.69
N ILE A 273 -13.19 -6.60 -24.36
CA ILE A 273 -13.50 -7.68 -23.44
C ILE A 273 -14.89 -7.41 -22.83
N ALA A 274 -15.72 -8.45 -22.75
CA ALA A 274 -17.06 -8.34 -22.18
C ALA A 274 -17.05 -8.40 -20.64
N ASP A 275 -18.10 -7.84 -20.02
CA ASP A 275 -18.36 -7.93 -18.58
C ASP A 275 -18.42 -9.40 -18.10
N ARG A 276 -17.93 -9.63 -16.88
CA ARG A 276 -17.78 -10.93 -16.20
C ARG A 276 -16.88 -11.92 -16.93
N SER A 277 -15.90 -11.41 -17.67
CA SER A 277 -14.89 -12.27 -18.28
C SER A 277 -13.89 -12.77 -17.23
N GLN A 278 -13.46 -14.02 -17.34
CA GLN A 278 -12.51 -14.68 -16.45
C GLN A 278 -11.24 -15.03 -17.22
N PHE A 279 -10.08 -14.68 -16.68
CA PHE A 279 -8.79 -15.02 -17.29
C PHE A 279 -7.78 -15.52 -16.26
N SER A 280 -6.89 -16.39 -16.71
CA SER A 280 -5.78 -16.92 -15.93
C SER A 280 -4.58 -17.15 -16.83
N ASP A 281 -3.38 -16.86 -16.30
CA ASP A 281 -2.09 -17.08 -16.98
C ASP A 281 -2.07 -16.51 -18.41
N ILE A 282 -2.07 -15.17 -18.50
CA ILE A 282 -2.16 -14.42 -19.75
C ILE A 282 -0.81 -13.77 -20.08
N ALA A 283 -0.38 -13.89 -21.33
CA ALA A 283 0.60 -13.01 -21.94
C ALA A 283 -0.09 -12.08 -22.95
N LEU A 284 -0.15 -10.79 -22.62
CA LEU A 284 -0.77 -9.77 -23.46
C LEU A 284 0.14 -9.42 -24.64
N SER A 285 -0.44 -9.33 -25.82
CA SER A 285 0.27 -8.87 -27.02
C SER A 285 -0.64 -8.05 -27.94
N GLY A 286 -0.03 -7.43 -28.95
CA GLY A 286 -0.74 -6.58 -29.90
C GLY A 286 -0.70 -5.10 -29.56
N PRO A 287 -1.20 -4.24 -30.47
CA PRO A 287 -1.19 -2.80 -30.28
C PRO A 287 -2.30 -2.30 -29.34
N GLY A 288 -3.39 -3.06 -29.19
CA GLY A 288 -4.55 -2.68 -28.40
C GLY A 288 -4.32 -2.85 -26.90
N ALA A 289 -5.03 -2.04 -26.11
CA ALA A 289 -5.03 -2.16 -24.65
C ALA A 289 -5.96 -3.29 -24.19
N PHE A 290 -5.62 -3.92 -23.07
CA PHE A 290 -6.59 -4.72 -22.31
C PHE A 290 -7.54 -3.75 -21.60
N VAL A 291 -8.75 -3.61 -22.12
CA VAL A 291 -9.74 -2.67 -21.58
C VAL A 291 -10.66 -3.38 -20.60
N VAL A 292 -10.58 -3.02 -19.32
CA VAL A 292 -11.51 -3.46 -18.27
C VAL A 292 -12.88 -2.81 -18.54
N PRO A 293 -13.93 -3.59 -18.82
CA PRO A 293 -15.26 -3.07 -19.15
C PRO A 293 -15.96 -2.48 -17.92
N THR A 294 -17.09 -1.80 -18.15
CA THR A 294 -18.07 -1.51 -17.09
C THR A 294 -18.60 -2.81 -16.51
N GLY A 295 -18.60 -2.92 -15.18
CA GLY A 295 -18.81 -4.19 -14.48
C GLY A 295 -17.49 -4.72 -13.96
N TYR A 296 -17.15 -5.98 -14.24
CA TYR A 296 -15.89 -6.55 -13.77
C TYR A 296 -15.26 -7.56 -14.75
N VAL A 297 -13.95 -7.74 -14.63
CA VAL A 297 -13.17 -8.84 -15.23
C VAL A 297 -12.34 -9.49 -14.13
N GLU A 298 -12.44 -10.81 -14.02
CA GLU A 298 -11.69 -11.62 -13.07
C GLU A 298 -10.35 -12.03 -13.68
N VAL A 299 -9.26 -11.84 -12.93
CA VAL A 299 -7.92 -12.29 -13.30
C VAL A 299 -7.26 -13.06 -12.16
N THR A 300 -6.42 -14.02 -12.53
CA THR A 300 -5.62 -14.83 -11.62
C THR A 300 -4.31 -15.31 -12.28
N GLY A 301 -3.35 -15.78 -11.48
CA GLY A 301 -2.08 -16.31 -11.99
C GLY A 301 -1.15 -15.23 -12.52
N VAL A 302 -0.35 -15.55 -13.54
CA VAL A 302 0.61 -14.59 -14.12
C VAL A 302 -0.03 -13.79 -15.24
N ILE A 303 0.07 -12.46 -15.19
CA ILE A 303 -0.28 -11.56 -16.29
C ILE A 303 1.01 -10.89 -16.78
N GLU A 304 1.53 -11.34 -17.92
CA GLU A 304 2.62 -10.66 -18.63
C GLU A 304 2.02 -9.52 -19.46
N ASN A 305 2.11 -8.30 -18.93
CA ASN A 305 1.64 -7.06 -19.54
C ASN A 305 2.83 -6.23 -20.04
N PRO A 306 3.21 -6.34 -21.32
CA PRO A 306 4.20 -5.44 -21.94
C PRO A 306 3.61 -4.11 -22.41
N GLY A 307 2.29 -3.93 -22.33
CA GLY A 307 1.56 -2.81 -22.90
C GLY A 307 0.76 -2.04 -21.86
N THR A 308 -0.55 -1.90 -22.10
CA THR A 308 -1.45 -1.14 -21.22
C THR A 308 -2.69 -1.95 -20.89
N ILE A 309 -2.96 -2.10 -19.60
CA ILE A 309 -4.28 -2.41 -19.05
C ILE A 309 -4.93 -1.05 -18.72
N THR A 310 -6.14 -0.79 -19.20
CA THR A 310 -6.87 0.47 -18.95
C THR A 310 -8.31 0.16 -18.58
N PHE A 311 -9.01 1.14 -18.01
CA PHE A 311 -10.43 1.00 -17.68
C PHE A 311 -11.29 1.73 -18.74
N ALA A 312 -12.41 1.12 -19.12
CA ALA A 312 -13.34 1.71 -20.07
C ALA A 312 -13.87 3.05 -19.53
N GLU A 313 -14.05 4.02 -20.42
CA GLU A 313 -14.78 5.24 -20.07
C GLU A 313 -16.23 4.87 -19.74
N GLY A 314 -16.68 5.19 -18.53
CA GLY A 314 -18.04 4.94 -18.07
C GLY A 314 -18.77 6.24 -17.71
N ASP A 315 -20.09 6.17 -17.66
CA ASP A 315 -20.90 7.24 -17.06
C ASP A 315 -20.51 7.44 -15.59
N VAL A 316 -20.63 8.67 -15.10
CA VAL A 316 -20.37 9.01 -13.69
C VAL A 316 -21.18 8.08 -12.77
N GLY A 317 -20.50 7.37 -11.88
CA GLY A 317 -21.11 6.43 -10.93
C GLY A 317 -21.17 4.98 -11.39
N THR A 318 -20.65 4.65 -12.58
CA THR A 318 -20.34 3.27 -12.94
C THR A 318 -18.95 2.87 -12.43
N THR A 319 -18.81 1.62 -12.01
CA THR A 319 -17.51 1.06 -11.59
C THR A 319 -16.99 0.11 -12.67
N GLN A 320 -15.69 0.22 -12.95
CA GLN A 320 -14.96 -0.70 -13.82
C GLN A 320 -13.98 -1.44 -12.92
N ILE A 321 -14.12 -2.76 -12.83
CA ILE A 321 -13.45 -3.55 -11.80
C ILE A 321 -12.50 -4.57 -12.43
N LEU A 322 -11.22 -4.48 -12.07
CA LEU A 322 -10.27 -5.57 -12.23
C LEU A 322 -10.30 -6.39 -10.93
N GLU A 323 -10.95 -7.54 -10.97
CA GLU A 323 -11.15 -8.42 -9.82
C GLU A 323 -10.00 -9.42 -9.74
N ILE A 324 -9.33 -9.44 -8.58
CA ILE A 324 -8.20 -10.31 -8.24
C ILE A 324 -8.74 -11.53 -7.52
N GLU A 325 -8.65 -12.68 -8.18
CA GLU A 325 -9.08 -13.97 -7.63
C GLU A 325 -7.83 -14.83 -7.36
N GLY A 326 -7.51 -15.11 -6.10
CA GLY A 326 -6.23 -15.71 -5.73
C GLY A 326 -5.01 -14.83 -6.06
N GLN A 327 -3.83 -15.44 -6.02
CA GLN A 327 -2.58 -14.70 -6.24
C GLN A 327 -2.44 -14.32 -7.73
N THR A 328 -2.38 -13.02 -8.01
CA THR A 328 -2.19 -12.46 -9.35
C THR A 328 -0.87 -11.70 -9.42
N THR A 329 -0.01 -12.06 -10.38
CA THR A 329 1.31 -11.44 -10.56
C THR A 329 1.39 -10.67 -11.87
N LEU A 330 1.57 -9.34 -11.80
CA LEU A 330 1.78 -8.48 -12.96
C LEU A 330 3.27 -8.40 -13.31
N THR A 331 3.62 -8.81 -14.53
CA THR A 331 4.98 -8.78 -15.10
C THR A 331 5.00 -8.10 -16.48
N GLY A 332 6.16 -7.94 -17.12
CA GLY A 332 6.27 -7.47 -18.51
C GLY A 332 6.61 -6.00 -18.68
N GLY A 333 6.68 -5.22 -17.60
CA GLY A 333 7.15 -3.82 -17.62
C GLY A 333 6.16 -2.80 -18.18
N GLY A 334 4.89 -3.19 -18.39
CA GLY A 334 3.83 -2.33 -18.90
C GLY A 334 3.19 -1.45 -17.83
N GLN A 335 1.97 -1.01 -18.09
CA GLN A 335 1.21 -0.12 -17.22
C GLN A 335 -0.22 -0.60 -16.99
N VAL A 336 -0.74 -0.32 -15.79
CA VAL A 336 -2.17 -0.34 -15.46
C VAL A 336 -2.61 1.10 -15.26
N VAL A 337 -3.47 1.62 -16.14
CA VAL A 337 -3.91 3.01 -16.14
C VAL A 337 -5.35 3.09 -15.64
N MET A 338 -5.51 3.51 -14.39
CA MET A 338 -6.79 3.80 -13.75
C MET A 338 -7.25 5.21 -14.15
N ASN A 339 -7.70 5.34 -15.39
CA ASN A 339 -7.98 6.61 -16.07
C ASN A 339 -9.29 7.30 -15.64
N VAL A 340 -10.12 6.66 -14.81
CA VAL A 340 -11.44 7.16 -14.40
C VAL A 340 -11.64 6.99 -12.89
N PRO A 341 -12.39 7.89 -12.21
CA PRO A 341 -12.61 7.78 -10.77
C PRO A 341 -13.28 6.48 -10.31
N GLY A 342 -14.04 5.82 -11.20
CA GLY A 342 -14.72 4.54 -10.94
C GLY A 342 -13.83 3.30 -11.18
N ALA A 343 -12.57 3.47 -11.59
CA ALA A 343 -11.64 2.37 -11.76
C ALA A 343 -11.31 1.74 -10.40
N THR A 344 -11.48 0.43 -10.30
CA THR A 344 -11.24 -0.31 -9.07
C THR A 344 -10.45 -1.57 -9.36
N ILE A 345 -9.37 -1.79 -8.61
CA ILE A 345 -8.72 -3.10 -8.49
C ILE A 345 -9.17 -3.66 -7.13
N ARG A 346 -9.77 -4.84 -7.05
CA ARG A 346 -10.23 -5.38 -5.76
C ARG A 346 -10.10 -6.89 -5.67
N SER A 347 -10.07 -7.42 -4.45
CA SER A 347 -10.21 -8.86 -4.24
C SER A 347 -11.59 -9.37 -4.65
N GLY A 348 -11.62 -10.66 -4.98
CA GLY A 348 -12.81 -11.44 -5.27
C GLY A 348 -13.89 -11.37 -4.20
N SER A 349 -15.13 -11.73 -4.56
CA SER A 349 -16.28 -11.72 -3.64
C SER A 349 -16.11 -12.58 -2.38
N GLY A 350 -15.13 -13.49 -2.37
CA GLY A 350 -14.77 -14.31 -1.21
C GLY A 350 -13.87 -13.58 -0.18
N ASN A 351 -13.21 -12.47 -0.55
CA ASN A 351 -12.11 -11.86 0.20
C ASN A 351 -11.18 -12.94 0.77
N LEU A 352 -10.80 -13.90 -0.08
CA LEU A 352 -10.00 -15.02 0.38
C LEU A 352 -8.63 -14.48 0.80
N PRO A 353 -7.98 -15.05 1.83
CA PRO A 353 -6.65 -14.63 2.26
C PRO A 353 -5.61 -14.66 1.14
N ASP A 354 -5.85 -15.46 0.09
CA ASP A 354 -4.96 -15.68 -1.03
C ASP A 354 -5.20 -14.69 -2.19
N ASP A 355 -6.23 -13.83 -2.13
CA ASP A 355 -6.52 -12.81 -3.15
C ASP A 355 -5.50 -11.67 -3.04
N GLU A 356 -4.30 -11.85 -3.60
CA GLU A 356 -3.16 -10.93 -3.51
C GLU A 356 -2.69 -10.47 -4.89
N LEU A 357 -2.55 -9.16 -5.07
CA LEU A 357 -1.92 -8.57 -6.23
C LEU A 357 -0.42 -8.35 -5.98
N ILE A 358 0.42 -8.90 -6.85
CA ILE A 358 1.87 -8.69 -6.85
C ILE A 358 2.25 -7.88 -8.09
N ASN A 359 2.62 -6.62 -7.91
CA ASN A 359 3.12 -5.77 -8.99
C ASN A 359 4.65 -5.86 -9.08
N VAL A 360 5.17 -6.68 -10.00
CA VAL A 360 6.61 -6.96 -10.09
C VAL A 360 7.37 -5.82 -10.77
N ASP A 361 6.97 -5.47 -11.99
CA ASP A 361 7.68 -4.51 -12.85
C ASP A 361 6.76 -3.54 -13.60
N ASN A 362 5.45 -3.57 -13.35
CA ASN A 362 4.49 -2.67 -14.00
C ASN A 362 4.35 -1.35 -13.24
N THR A 363 3.84 -0.32 -13.93
CA THR A 363 3.39 0.92 -13.28
C THR A 363 1.88 0.92 -13.13
N ILE A 364 1.36 0.94 -11.90
CA ILE A 364 -0.07 1.16 -11.63
C ILE A 364 -0.26 2.65 -11.39
N ARG A 365 -1.04 3.34 -12.22
CA ARG A 365 -1.17 4.81 -12.15
C ARG A 365 -2.58 5.33 -12.41
N GLY A 366 -2.88 6.51 -11.88
CA GLY A 366 -4.12 7.25 -12.14
C GLY A 366 -4.90 7.55 -10.86
N GLN A 367 -6.22 7.38 -10.93
CA GLN A 367 -7.20 7.67 -9.88
C GLN A 367 -8.19 6.51 -9.73
N GLY A 368 -8.88 6.43 -8.59
CA GLY A 368 -9.79 5.34 -8.25
C GLY A 368 -9.35 4.61 -7.00
N GLU A 369 -9.57 3.29 -6.94
CA GLU A 369 -9.37 2.53 -5.70
C GLU A 369 -8.64 1.19 -5.93
N ILE A 370 -7.70 0.86 -5.05
CA ILE A 370 -7.06 -0.44 -4.96
C ILE A 370 -7.46 -1.06 -3.62
N ARG A 371 -8.32 -2.08 -3.67
CA ARG A 371 -8.97 -2.78 -2.54
C ARG A 371 -8.60 -4.26 -2.49
N THR A 372 -7.33 -4.56 -2.59
CA THR A 372 -6.79 -5.93 -2.55
C THR A 372 -5.46 -5.91 -1.79
N PRO A 373 -5.12 -6.96 -1.01
CA PRO A 373 -3.75 -7.21 -0.56
C PRO A 373 -2.75 -6.97 -1.69
N LEU A 374 -1.75 -6.13 -1.43
CA LEU A 374 -0.87 -5.64 -2.48
C LEU A 374 0.60 -5.73 -2.06
N VAL A 375 1.39 -6.39 -2.88
CA VAL A 375 2.86 -6.35 -2.84
C VAL A 375 3.34 -5.55 -4.04
N ASN A 376 3.86 -4.36 -3.79
CA ASN A 376 4.42 -3.51 -4.82
C ASN A 376 5.95 -3.61 -4.86
N GLN A 377 6.48 -4.04 -5.99
CA GLN A 377 7.92 -4.12 -6.25
C GLN A 377 8.38 -3.12 -7.33
N SER A 378 7.43 -2.39 -7.94
CA SER A 378 7.66 -1.39 -8.96
C SER A 378 6.99 -0.06 -8.57
N VAL A 379 6.22 0.57 -9.45
CA VAL A 379 5.67 1.92 -9.22
C VAL A 379 4.16 1.88 -9.05
N ILE A 380 3.68 2.54 -7.99
CA ILE A 380 2.30 3.01 -7.87
C ILE A 380 2.30 4.53 -7.93
N ARG A 381 1.48 5.14 -8.78
CA ARG A 381 1.47 6.59 -8.98
C ARG A 381 0.05 7.16 -8.93
N ALA A 382 -0.22 8.01 -7.93
CA ALA A 382 -1.44 8.81 -7.88
C ALA A 382 -1.30 10.01 -8.84
N GLU A 383 -2.17 10.13 -9.84
CA GLU A 383 -2.17 11.23 -10.81
C GLU A 383 -3.57 11.51 -11.38
N GLY A 384 -3.84 12.75 -11.76
CA GLY A 384 -5.12 13.15 -12.37
C GLY A 384 -6.35 13.05 -11.45
N GLY A 385 -6.16 12.89 -10.15
CA GLY A 385 -7.23 12.72 -9.16
C GLY A 385 -6.77 11.98 -7.89
N GLN A 386 -7.74 11.48 -7.13
CA GLN A 386 -7.47 10.70 -5.92
C GLN A 386 -7.29 9.21 -6.26
N LEU A 387 -6.18 8.63 -5.82
CA LEU A 387 -5.96 7.18 -5.76
C LEU A 387 -6.04 6.73 -4.30
N GLU A 388 -7.00 5.87 -3.98
CA GLU A 388 -7.12 5.27 -2.66
C GLU A 388 -6.55 3.84 -2.65
N ILE A 389 -5.53 3.60 -1.83
CA ILE A 389 -5.05 2.26 -1.51
C ILE A 389 -5.71 1.85 -0.19
N ALA A 390 -6.75 1.04 -0.28
CA ALA A 390 -7.51 0.59 0.87
C ALA A 390 -7.24 -0.91 1.11
N GLY A 391 -6.43 -1.24 2.11
CA GLY A 391 -6.14 -2.63 2.43
C GLY A 391 -6.75 -3.01 3.76
N SER A 392 -7.62 -4.03 3.80
CA SER A 392 -8.09 -4.56 5.08
C SER A 392 -7.02 -5.40 5.80
N THR A 393 -6.03 -5.91 5.07
CA THR A 393 -5.05 -6.88 5.61
C THR A 393 -3.57 -6.62 5.29
N LYS A 394 -3.20 -6.05 4.12
CA LYS A 394 -1.78 -5.98 3.69
C LYS A 394 -1.48 -4.91 2.62
N PHE A 395 -0.38 -4.15 2.79
CA PHE A 395 0.28 -3.37 1.73
C PHE A 395 1.81 -3.34 1.97
N GLU A 396 2.56 -4.03 1.12
CA GLU A 396 4.02 -4.12 1.20
C GLU A 396 4.68 -3.39 0.02
N ASN A 397 5.44 -2.33 0.28
CA ASN A 397 6.22 -1.59 -0.73
C ASN A 397 7.70 -1.46 -0.34
N THR A 398 8.32 -2.56 0.08
CA THR A 398 9.71 -2.53 0.60
C THR A 398 10.78 -2.25 -0.47
N VAL A 399 10.52 -2.62 -1.72
CA VAL A 399 11.46 -2.43 -2.86
C VAL A 399 10.90 -1.55 -3.98
N GLY A 400 9.58 -1.35 -4.01
CA GLY A 400 8.93 -0.47 -4.96
C GLY A 400 8.98 1.01 -4.54
N ARG A 401 8.20 1.82 -5.25
CA ARG A 401 8.04 3.25 -5.01
C ARG A 401 6.57 3.64 -5.14
N VAL A 402 6.11 4.50 -4.24
CA VAL A 402 4.85 5.22 -4.38
C VAL A 402 5.15 6.65 -4.82
N GLU A 403 4.42 7.15 -5.80
CA GLU A 403 4.55 8.49 -6.35
C GLU A 403 3.23 9.25 -6.24
N ILE A 404 3.31 10.53 -5.92
CA ILE A 404 2.17 11.45 -5.96
C ILE A 404 2.53 12.57 -6.93
N ALA A 405 1.81 12.62 -8.05
CA ALA A 405 1.98 13.67 -9.06
C ALA A 405 1.51 15.03 -8.54
N SER A 406 1.90 16.12 -9.22
CA SER A 406 1.47 17.49 -8.87
C SER A 406 -0.05 17.70 -8.84
N ASP A 407 -0.80 16.84 -9.53
CA ASP A 407 -2.27 16.84 -9.58
C ASP A 407 -2.90 15.59 -8.93
N GLY A 408 -2.07 14.79 -8.25
CA GLY A 408 -2.45 13.55 -7.60
C GLY A 408 -2.76 13.74 -6.11
N ILE A 409 -3.71 12.95 -5.63
CA ILE A 409 -4.00 12.82 -4.21
C ILE A 409 -3.88 11.33 -3.84
N LEU A 410 -3.03 10.99 -2.88
CA LEU A 410 -2.94 9.63 -2.35
C LEU A 410 -3.77 9.52 -1.07
N LYS A 411 -4.65 8.52 -1.00
CA LYS A 411 -5.37 8.14 0.22
C LYS A 411 -5.03 6.72 0.61
N THR A 412 -4.85 6.47 1.89
CA THR A 412 -4.47 5.14 2.39
C THR A 412 -5.35 4.80 3.58
N SER A 413 -6.13 3.72 3.54
CA SER A 413 -7.16 3.49 4.57
C SER A 413 -7.41 2.02 4.88
N GLY A 414 -7.94 1.77 6.08
CA GLY A 414 -8.52 0.47 6.45
C GLY A 414 -7.52 -0.61 6.87
N PHE A 415 -6.25 -0.27 7.09
CA PHE A 415 -5.22 -1.23 7.46
C PHE A 415 -5.34 -1.64 8.93
N THR A 416 -5.42 -2.95 9.19
CA THR A 416 -5.63 -3.51 10.53
C THR A 416 -4.39 -4.17 11.16
N GLN A 417 -3.25 -4.23 10.45
CA GLN A 417 -2.03 -4.94 10.88
C GLN A 417 -0.77 -4.06 10.85
N THR A 418 0.18 -4.43 11.72
CA THR A 418 1.62 -4.14 11.57
C THR A 418 2.11 -4.80 10.28
N GLY A 419 2.37 -4.02 9.24
CA GLY A 419 2.68 -4.54 7.90
C GLY A 419 2.43 -3.56 6.76
N LEU A 420 1.94 -2.36 7.08
CA LEU A 420 2.00 -1.23 6.17
C LEU A 420 3.46 -0.79 6.03
N SER A 421 4.01 -0.85 4.82
CA SER A 421 5.33 -0.27 4.54
C SER A 421 5.28 0.44 3.21
N PHE A 422 5.43 1.76 3.22
CA PHE A 422 5.46 2.58 2.01
C PHE A 422 6.82 2.59 1.34
N GLY A 423 7.89 2.22 2.05
CA GLY A 423 9.25 2.30 1.52
C GLY A 423 9.49 3.68 0.95
N ASN A 424 9.84 3.78 -0.33
CA ASN A 424 10.08 5.07 -0.97
C ASN A 424 8.77 5.78 -1.36
N LEU A 425 8.52 6.96 -0.79
CA LEU A 425 7.43 7.86 -1.16
C LEU A 425 8.00 9.11 -1.87
N HIS A 426 7.64 9.30 -3.13
CA HIS A 426 7.98 10.47 -3.93
C HIS A 426 6.78 11.39 -4.08
N ILE A 427 6.95 12.66 -3.72
CA ILE A 427 5.91 13.68 -3.81
C ILE A 427 6.43 14.79 -4.73
N GLU A 428 5.75 14.99 -5.85
CA GLU A 428 5.98 16.14 -6.73
C GLU A 428 5.40 17.42 -6.11
N ASP A 429 5.88 18.58 -6.54
CA ASP A 429 5.33 19.86 -6.06
C ASP A 429 3.84 19.98 -6.40
N GLY A 430 3.00 20.14 -5.39
CA GLY A 430 1.53 20.15 -5.50
C GLY A 430 0.83 18.82 -5.19
N GLY A 431 1.56 17.70 -5.11
CA GLY A 431 0.99 16.40 -4.73
C GLY A 431 0.55 16.37 -3.26
N LEU A 432 -0.57 15.68 -2.97
CA LEU A 432 -1.20 15.70 -1.64
C LEU A 432 -1.46 14.30 -1.08
N ILE A 433 -1.46 14.22 0.25
CA ILE A 433 -1.98 13.06 1.01
C ILE A 433 -3.36 13.44 1.55
N ALA A 434 -4.33 12.55 1.40
CA ALA A 434 -5.71 12.77 1.81
C ALA A 434 -5.90 12.67 3.34
N ASP A 435 -7.04 13.18 3.83
CA ASP A 435 -7.43 13.05 5.22
C ASP A 435 -7.64 11.59 5.63
N ARG A 436 -7.31 11.27 6.89
CA ARG A 436 -7.34 9.93 7.49
C ARG A 436 -6.47 8.91 6.78
N SER A 437 -5.42 9.38 6.11
CA SER A 437 -4.44 8.48 5.51
C SER A 437 -3.57 7.84 6.60
N GLN A 438 -3.29 6.56 6.45
CA GLN A 438 -2.37 5.79 7.30
C GLN A 438 -1.08 5.54 6.53
N VAL A 439 0.08 5.89 7.08
CA VAL A 439 1.37 5.68 6.42
C VAL A 439 2.41 5.19 7.42
N SER A 440 3.32 4.33 6.96
CA SER A 440 4.32 3.67 7.81
C SER A 440 5.58 3.36 7.02
N ASP A 441 6.72 3.41 7.70
CA ASP A 441 8.05 3.07 7.16
C ASP A 441 8.31 3.77 5.81
N ILE A 442 8.43 5.10 5.86
CA ILE A 442 8.50 5.97 4.69
C ILE A 442 9.91 6.55 4.56
N ALA A 443 10.49 6.44 3.38
CA ALA A 443 11.60 7.27 2.93
C ALA A 443 11.08 8.32 1.93
N LEU A 444 11.02 9.58 2.38
CA LEU A 444 10.59 10.69 1.56
C LEU A 444 11.68 11.05 0.56
N SER A 445 11.34 11.03 -0.73
CA SER A 445 12.28 11.36 -1.78
C SER A 445 11.56 12.24 -2.80
N GLY A 446 11.70 13.55 -2.80
CA GLY A 446 10.98 14.39 -3.77
C GLY A 446 11.19 15.88 -3.56
N PRO A 447 10.90 16.72 -4.57
CA PRO A 447 10.97 18.17 -4.43
C PRO A 447 9.75 18.75 -3.68
N GLY A 448 8.62 18.04 -3.64
CA GLY A 448 7.42 18.43 -2.90
C GLY A 448 7.52 18.16 -1.40
N ALA A 449 6.74 18.89 -0.60
CA ALA A 449 6.64 18.68 0.84
C ALA A 449 5.59 17.59 1.16
N PHE A 450 5.82 16.82 2.21
CA PHE A 450 4.74 16.02 2.81
C PHE A 450 3.79 16.99 3.51
N VAL A 451 2.60 17.21 2.95
CA VAL A 451 1.61 18.13 3.52
C VAL A 451 0.65 17.36 4.41
N VAL A 452 0.64 17.67 5.71
CA VAL A 452 -0.38 17.18 6.65
C VAL A 452 -1.69 17.93 6.34
N PRO A 453 -2.76 17.24 5.92
CA PRO A 453 -4.01 17.86 5.50
C PRO A 453 -4.80 18.43 6.69
N THR A 454 -5.89 19.13 6.38
CA THR A 454 -6.94 19.40 7.38
C THR A 454 -7.59 18.07 7.81
N GLY A 455 -7.82 17.89 9.11
CA GLY A 455 -8.14 16.58 9.66
C GLY A 455 -6.90 15.93 10.27
N TYR A 456 -6.59 14.69 9.89
CA TYR A 456 -5.42 13.98 10.41
C TYR A 456 -4.77 13.05 9.37
N VAL A 457 -3.49 12.75 9.55
CA VAL A 457 -2.76 11.63 8.92
C VAL A 457 -2.08 10.85 10.03
N GLU A 458 -2.27 9.53 10.02
CA GLU A 458 -1.65 8.60 10.95
C GLU A 458 -0.29 8.17 10.41
N VAL A 459 0.74 8.27 11.25
CA VAL A 459 2.11 7.85 10.94
C VAL A 459 2.64 6.89 12.01
N THR A 460 3.45 5.93 11.57
CA THR A 460 4.15 4.98 12.46
C THR A 460 5.48 4.52 11.84
N GLY A 461 6.31 3.83 12.62
CA GLY A 461 7.57 3.26 12.16
C GLY A 461 8.64 4.31 11.87
N VAL A 462 9.52 4.03 10.91
CA VAL A 462 10.63 4.95 10.56
C VAL A 462 10.20 5.91 9.44
N ILE A 463 10.35 7.21 9.66
CA ILE A 463 10.17 8.24 8.64
C ILE A 463 11.53 8.88 8.35
N GLU A 464 12.14 8.53 7.22
CA GLU A 464 13.32 9.21 6.69
C GLU A 464 12.84 10.47 5.93
N ASN A 465 12.97 11.62 6.59
CA ASN A 465 12.61 12.93 6.09
C ASN A 465 13.89 13.75 5.78
N PRO A 466 14.40 13.72 4.54
CA PRO A 466 15.49 14.61 4.11
C PRO A 466 15.00 16.02 3.73
N GLY A 467 13.68 16.25 3.73
CA GLY A 467 13.04 17.44 3.18
C GLY A 467 12.20 18.18 4.23
N THR A 468 10.94 18.43 3.90
CA THR A 468 10.01 19.18 4.76
C THR A 468 8.67 18.44 4.87
N ILE A 469 8.26 18.18 6.10
CA ILE A 469 6.87 17.89 6.47
C ILE A 469 6.24 19.22 6.88
N THR A 470 5.14 19.63 6.26
CA THR A 470 4.46 20.89 6.58
C THR A 470 3.00 20.63 6.87
N PHE A 471 2.40 21.41 7.76
CA PHE A 471 0.95 21.38 7.95
C PHE A 471 0.27 22.26 6.89
N ALA A 472 -0.88 21.84 6.39
CA ALA A 472 -1.66 22.62 5.42
C ALA A 472 -2.09 23.96 6.04
N GLU A 473 -2.15 25.02 5.22
CA GLU A 473 -2.76 26.28 5.66
C GLU A 473 -4.25 26.06 5.93
N GLY A 474 -4.64 26.18 7.20
CA GLY A 474 -6.02 26.04 7.64
C GLY A 474 -6.70 27.37 7.91
N ASP A 475 -8.00 27.45 7.67
CA ASP A 475 -8.84 28.50 8.25
C ASP A 475 -8.76 28.45 9.78
N VAL A 476 -8.86 29.60 10.42
CA VAL A 476 -8.86 29.72 11.89
C VAL A 476 -9.92 28.79 12.48
N GLY A 477 -9.49 27.84 13.33
CA GLY A 477 -10.38 26.85 13.97
C GLY A 477 -10.41 25.47 13.30
N THR A 478 -9.66 25.26 12.23
CA THR A 478 -9.37 23.92 11.69
C THR A 478 -8.11 23.35 12.32
N THR A 479 -8.13 22.06 12.67
CA THR A 479 -6.97 21.33 13.20
C THR A 479 -6.34 20.51 12.09
N GLN A 480 -5.02 20.59 11.96
CA GLN A 480 -4.20 19.74 11.09
C GLN A 480 -3.38 18.84 12.00
N ILE A 481 -3.58 17.53 11.88
CA ILE A 481 -3.07 16.58 12.89
C ILE A 481 -2.12 15.59 12.23
N LEU A 482 -0.90 15.52 12.75
CA LEU A 482 0.00 14.40 12.54
C LEU A 482 -0.16 13.46 13.73
N GLU A 483 -0.87 12.35 13.52
CA GLU A 483 -1.19 11.39 14.56
C GLU A 483 -0.11 10.31 14.60
N ILE A 484 0.47 10.10 15.79
CA ILE A 484 1.53 9.15 16.07
C ILE A 484 0.90 7.88 16.64
N GLU A 485 0.93 6.79 15.87
CA GLU A 485 0.42 5.48 16.30
C GLU A 485 1.62 4.56 16.60
N GLY A 486 1.83 4.19 17.86
CA GLY A 486 3.04 3.49 18.31
C GLY A 486 4.32 4.33 18.16
N GLN A 487 5.47 3.66 18.22
CA GLN A 487 6.77 4.31 18.16
C GLN A 487 7.06 4.81 16.73
N THR A 488 7.21 6.13 16.57
CA THR A 488 7.56 6.77 15.29
C THR A 488 8.91 7.46 15.38
N THR A 489 9.82 7.15 14.46
CA THR A 489 11.19 7.72 14.44
C THR A 489 11.39 8.63 13.23
N LEU A 490 11.66 9.92 13.46
CA LEU A 490 12.02 10.89 12.42
C LEU A 490 13.54 10.94 12.23
N THR A 491 14.01 10.65 11.02
CA THR A 491 15.43 10.69 10.61
C THR A 491 15.62 11.47 9.31
N GLY A 492 16.85 11.63 8.82
CA GLY A 492 17.14 12.22 7.50
C GLY A 492 17.53 13.70 7.52
N GLY A 493 17.50 14.36 8.69
CA GLY A 493 17.99 15.74 8.86
C GLY A 493 17.08 16.84 8.31
N GLY A 494 15.84 16.50 7.94
CA GLY A 494 14.85 17.44 7.42
C GLY A 494 14.15 18.26 8.49
N GLN A 495 12.98 18.80 8.14
CA GLN A 495 12.20 19.67 9.01
C GLN A 495 10.73 19.24 9.09
N VAL A 496 10.12 19.48 10.26
CA VAL A 496 8.67 19.47 10.45
C VAL A 496 8.24 20.91 10.77
N VAL A 497 7.37 21.48 9.94
CA VAL A 497 6.96 22.89 10.01
C VAL A 497 5.50 23.00 10.43
N MET A 498 5.30 23.28 11.71
CA MET A 498 4.00 23.56 12.33
C MET A 498 3.63 25.03 12.08
N ASN A 499 3.13 25.34 10.90
CA ASN A 499 2.96 26.71 10.40
C ASN A 499 1.72 27.45 10.94
N ALA A 500 0.83 26.80 11.68
CA ALA A 500 -0.42 27.40 12.16
C ALA A 500 -0.71 27.02 13.62
N PRO A 501 -1.45 27.84 14.39
CA PRO A 501 -1.79 27.52 15.79
C PRO A 501 -2.59 26.22 15.95
N GLY A 502 -3.29 25.78 14.90
CA GLY A 502 -4.06 24.53 14.86
C GLY A 502 -3.24 23.30 14.45
N ALA A 503 -1.95 23.45 14.15
CA ALA A 503 -1.06 22.33 13.86
C ALA A 503 -0.83 21.52 15.13
N THR A 504 -1.05 20.21 15.07
CA THR A 504 -0.94 19.32 16.22
C THR A 504 -0.21 18.05 15.85
N ILE A 505 0.80 17.69 16.64
CA ILE A 505 1.36 16.34 16.69
C ILE A 505 0.78 15.69 17.93
N ARG A 506 0.15 14.51 17.84
CA ARG A 506 -0.45 13.87 19.03
C ARG A 506 -0.37 12.35 18.98
N SER A 507 -0.52 11.72 20.14
CA SER A 507 -0.72 10.27 20.23
C SER A 507 -2.02 9.84 19.55
N GLY A 508 -2.02 8.59 19.09
CA GLY A 508 -3.14 7.89 18.52
C GLY A 508 -4.38 7.87 19.40
N SER A 509 -5.54 7.62 18.82
CA SER A 509 -6.83 7.56 19.55
C SER A 509 -6.86 6.48 20.65
N GLY A 510 -5.97 5.48 20.56
CA GLY A 510 -5.77 4.47 21.59
C GLY A 510 -5.03 4.96 22.84
N ASN A 511 -4.30 6.08 22.75
CA ASN A 511 -3.30 6.53 23.73
C ASN A 511 -2.49 5.34 24.24
N LEU A 512 -1.95 4.56 23.31
CA LEU A 512 -1.24 3.35 23.67
C LEU A 512 0.03 3.77 24.45
N PRO A 513 0.47 3.00 25.45
CA PRO A 513 1.70 3.31 26.19
C PRO A 513 2.94 3.41 25.31
N ASP A 514 2.87 2.87 24.08
CA ASP A 514 3.95 2.80 23.12
C ASP A 514 3.91 3.96 22.10
N ASP A 515 2.95 4.89 22.20
CA ASP A 515 2.86 6.08 21.32
C ASP A 515 3.96 7.09 21.68
N GLU A 516 5.06 7.07 20.93
CA GLU A 516 6.24 7.91 21.15
C GLU A 516 6.73 8.51 19.83
N LEU A 517 7.05 9.81 19.84
CA LEU A 517 7.78 10.44 18.75
C LEU A 517 9.27 10.55 19.10
N ILE A 518 10.12 9.95 18.27
CA ILE A 518 11.58 10.06 18.39
C ILE A 518 12.10 10.97 17.28
N ASN A 519 12.51 12.18 17.63
CA ASN A 519 13.13 13.13 16.71
C ASN A 519 14.66 12.96 16.72
N VAL A 520 15.24 12.17 15.80
CA VAL A 520 16.67 11.83 15.82
C VAL A 520 17.55 13.01 15.41
N ASP A 521 17.28 13.57 14.23
CA ASP A 521 18.13 14.61 13.62
C ASP A 521 17.32 15.68 12.87
N ASN A 522 15.98 15.65 12.96
CA ASN A 522 15.13 16.63 12.31
C ASN A 522 14.96 17.90 13.17
N THR A 523 14.52 18.97 12.51
CA THR A 523 14.06 20.20 13.18
C THR A 523 12.54 20.29 13.18
N ILE A 524 11.92 20.15 14.35
CA ILE A 524 10.49 20.47 14.54
C ILE A 524 10.38 21.95 14.91
N ARG A 525 9.66 22.73 14.11
CA ARG A 525 9.57 24.19 14.26
C ARG A 525 8.19 24.77 14.02
N GLY A 526 7.91 25.94 14.62
CA GLY A 526 6.70 26.71 14.36
C GLY A 526 5.87 26.98 15.61
N GLN A 527 4.56 26.80 15.51
CA GLN A 527 3.58 27.03 16.56
C GLN A 527 2.52 25.92 16.54
N GLY A 528 1.83 25.71 17.66
CA GLY A 528 0.84 24.64 17.83
C GLY A 528 1.13 23.78 19.05
N THR A 529 0.76 22.50 18.98
CA THR A 529 0.86 21.58 20.13
C THR A 529 1.51 20.25 19.75
N ILE A 530 2.43 19.78 20.59
CA ILE A 530 2.97 18.42 20.58
C ILE A 530 2.44 17.71 21.83
N SER A 531 1.49 16.80 21.63
CA SER A 531 0.74 16.06 22.65
C SER A 531 0.98 14.55 22.49
N VAL A 532 2.25 14.18 22.42
CA VAL A 532 2.77 12.80 22.40
C VAL A 532 4.06 12.78 23.22
N ASP A 533 4.39 11.64 23.83
CA ASP A 533 5.69 11.51 24.52
C ASP A 533 6.81 11.69 23.47
N LEU A 534 7.82 12.50 23.78
CA LEU A 534 8.80 12.97 22.81
C LEU A 534 10.22 12.68 23.28
N THR A 535 10.96 11.87 22.52
CA THR A 535 12.42 11.78 22.63
C THR A 535 13.06 12.67 21.57
N ASN A 536 13.60 13.81 21.99
CA ASN A 536 14.27 14.77 21.12
C ASN A 536 15.80 14.61 21.17
N GLN A 537 16.40 14.19 20.06
CA GLN A 537 17.85 14.20 19.81
C GLN A 537 18.23 15.25 18.74
N GLY A 538 17.26 15.69 17.94
CA GLY A 538 17.38 16.76 16.97
C GLY A 538 17.13 18.15 17.58
N THR A 539 16.32 18.96 16.91
CA THR A 539 15.94 20.31 17.38
C THR A 539 14.43 20.47 17.45
N VAL A 540 13.92 21.05 18.55
CA VAL A 540 12.56 21.57 18.67
C VAL A 540 12.63 23.06 18.97
N ARG A 541 11.88 23.89 18.24
CA ARG A 541 11.86 25.33 18.49
C ARG A 541 10.57 26.01 18.07
N ASN A 542 10.12 27.01 18.79
CA ASN A 542 9.02 27.83 18.29
C ASN A 542 9.50 28.81 17.20
N GLU A 543 8.61 29.21 16.30
CA GLU A 543 8.83 30.30 15.34
C GLU A 543 7.58 31.18 15.25
N GLY A 544 7.56 32.24 16.06
CA GLY A 544 6.35 33.01 16.29
C GLY A 544 5.31 32.22 17.07
N GLY A 545 4.36 32.92 17.67
CA GLY A 545 3.24 32.29 18.38
C GLY A 545 3.66 31.43 19.58
N ARG A 546 2.80 30.46 19.92
CA ARG A 546 3.02 29.50 21.02
C ARG A 546 3.28 28.11 20.45
N LEU A 547 4.35 27.44 20.89
CA LEU A 547 4.53 26.00 20.75
C LEU A 547 4.42 25.35 22.13
N GLN A 548 3.57 24.35 22.27
CA GLN A 548 3.28 23.71 23.55
C GLN A 548 3.66 22.23 23.52
N LEU A 549 4.47 21.80 24.49
CA LEU A 549 4.83 20.40 24.73
C LEU A 549 4.03 19.89 25.94
N ASP A 550 2.94 19.16 25.69
CA ASP A 550 1.97 18.77 26.72
C ASP A 550 2.37 17.55 27.55
N ARG A 551 3.24 16.71 26.98
CA ARG A 551 3.57 15.39 27.50
C ARG A 551 5.04 15.29 27.87
N ALA A 552 5.45 14.12 28.38
CA ALA A 552 6.82 13.92 28.82
C ALA A 552 7.80 14.09 27.64
N VAL A 553 8.91 14.77 27.91
CA VAL A 553 9.97 15.02 26.92
C VAL A 553 11.30 14.52 27.47
N VAL A 554 11.95 13.62 26.73
CA VAL A 554 13.36 13.28 26.91
C VAL A 554 14.17 14.09 25.90
N ASN A 555 14.91 15.09 26.36
CA ASN A 555 15.72 15.97 25.54
C ASN A 555 17.21 15.64 25.65
N ASP A 556 17.75 14.98 24.63
CA ASP A 556 19.18 14.79 24.38
C ASP A 556 19.71 15.67 23.23
N GLY A 557 18.81 16.41 22.57
CA GLY A 557 19.10 17.37 21.51
C GLY A 557 19.03 18.82 21.98
N THR A 558 18.44 19.69 21.15
CA THR A 558 18.19 21.10 21.49
C THR A 558 16.70 21.39 21.52
N ILE A 559 16.25 22.06 22.58
CA ILE A 559 14.93 22.71 22.67
C ILE A 559 15.16 24.21 22.78
N ARG A 560 14.58 25.02 21.90
CA ARG A 560 14.84 26.47 21.85
C ARG A 560 13.57 27.31 21.81
N ALA A 561 13.38 28.12 22.84
CA ALA A 561 12.44 29.24 22.85
C ALA A 561 13.03 30.39 22.02
N GLN A 562 12.72 30.45 20.72
CA GLN A 562 13.37 31.34 19.75
C GLN A 562 12.63 32.67 19.57
N ASP A 563 11.33 32.64 19.23
CA ASP A 563 10.51 33.81 18.94
C ASP A 563 9.06 33.50 19.33
N GLY A 564 8.52 34.20 20.33
CA GLY A 564 7.24 33.87 20.96
C GLY A 564 7.39 32.98 22.20
N THR A 565 6.37 32.19 22.52
CA THR A 565 6.34 31.35 23.73
C THR A 565 6.55 29.88 23.39
N LEU A 566 7.55 29.25 24.01
CA LEU A 566 7.66 27.81 24.08
C LEU A 566 7.21 27.37 25.47
N ASN A 567 6.22 26.49 25.55
CA ASN A 567 5.71 25.98 26.81
C ASN A 567 6.08 24.50 27.00
N ILE A 568 6.59 24.20 28.18
CA ILE A 568 6.84 22.86 28.68
C ILE A 568 5.76 22.60 29.74
N GLY A 569 4.71 21.85 29.37
CA GLY A 569 3.61 21.50 30.26
C GLY A 569 3.71 20.09 30.86
N GLY A 570 4.51 19.22 30.25
CA GLY A 570 4.88 17.91 30.80
C GLY A 570 6.26 17.92 31.48
N ASP A 571 6.65 16.78 32.06
CA ASP A 571 8.00 16.60 32.59
C ASP A 571 9.04 16.67 31.46
N LEU A 572 10.14 17.38 31.69
CA LEU A 572 11.30 17.42 30.81
C LEU A 572 12.46 16.74 31.53
N GLU A 573 13.08 15.74 30.91
CA GLU A 573 14.32 15.13 31.39
C GLU A 573 15.34 15.02 30.26
N GLY A 574 16.62 14.78 30.56
CA GLY A 574 17.63 14.45 29.55
C GLY A 574 18.92 15.27 29.63
N ASN A 575 19.88 14.93 28.77
CA ASN A 575 21.24 15.51 28.80
C ASN A 575 21.48 16.59 27.74
N GLY A 576 20.42 17.00 27.04
CA GLY A 576 20.47 17.95 25.96
C GLY A 576 20.66 19.39 26.44
N ARG A 577 20.15 20.30 25.62
CA ARG A 577 20.27 21.74 25.82
C ARG A 577 18.91 22.40 25.67
N VAL A 578 18.58 23.30 26.59
CA VAL A 578 17.45 24.21 26.48
C VAL A 578 17.97 25.63 26.30
N GLU A 579 17.46 26.35 25.32
CA GLU A 579 17.87 27.71 25.00
C GLU A 579 16.68 28.66 24.99
N VAL A 580 16.86 29.85 25.56
CA VAL A 580 15.89 30.95 25.55
C VAL A 580 16.54 32.13 24.87
N ALA A 581 16.11 32.45 23.65
CA ALA A 581 16.63 33.56 22.87
C ALA A 581 16.22 34.91 23.46
N SER A 582 16.87 35.99 23.02
CA SER A 582 16.61 37.35 23.54
C SER A 582 15.16 37.83 23.44
N ASP A 583 14.39 37.30 22.48
CA ASP A 583 12.97 37.61 22.26
C ASP A 583 12.05 36.41 22.59
N GLY A 584 12.62 35.34 23.13
CA GLY A 584 11.93 34.11 23.47
C GLY A 584 11.39 34.11 24.90
N VAL A 585 10.25 33.46 25.08
CA VAL A 585 9.68 33.15 26.40
C VAL A 585 9.62 31.63 26.55
N LEU A 586 10.31 31.11 27.56
CA LEU A 586 10.15 29.72 28.01
C LEU A 586 9.17 29.70 29.18
N GLU A 587 7.99 29.14 28.96
CA GLU A 587 7.01 28.93 30.01
C GLU A 587 7.13 27.51 30.56
N VAL A 588 7.34 27.41 31.87
CA VAL A 588 7.35 26.14 32.61
C VAL A 588 6.04 26.02 33.40
N ASP A 589 5.14 25.13 32.94
CA ASP A 589 3.76 25.01 33.43
C ASP A 589 3.55 23.70 34.23
N GLY A 590 4.36 23.54 35.28
CA GLY A 590 4.32 22.41 36.18
C GLY A 590 5.11 21.19 35.70
N GLY A 591 5.47 20.32 36.66
CA GLY A 591 6.28 19.14 36.41
C GLY A 591 7.75 19.32 36.79
N LEU A 592 8.52 18.27 36.54
CA LEU A 592 9.96 18.24 36.70
C LEU A 592 10.62 18.74 35.42
N PHE A 593 11.38 19.83 35.51
CA PHE A 593 12.29 20.29 34.46
C PHE A 593 13.70 19.89 34.86
N LYS A 594 14.19 18.79 34.33
CA LYS A 594 15.53 18.26 34.55
C LYS A 594 16.30 18.31 33.24
N ASN A 595 17.32 19.16 33.16
CA ASN A 595 18.15 19.22 31.97
C ASN A 595 19.61 19.47 32.30
N HIS A 596 20.52 19.01 31.45
CA HIS A 596 21.94 19.26 31.69
C HIS A 596 22.28 20.73 31.51
N THR A 597 21.90 21.31 30.36
CA THR A 597 22.28 22.68 30.02
C THR A 597 21.06 23.56 29.78
N VAL A 598 21.00 24.70 30.44
CA VAL A 598 20.05 25.79 30.13
C VAL A 598 20.82 27.04 29.78
N VAL A 599 20.42 27.72 28.71
CA VAL A 599 21.01 29.00 28.29
C VAL A 599 19.93 30.04 28.10
N VAL A 600 20.06 31.18 28.76
CA VAL A 600 19.19 32.34 28.62
C VAL A 600 20.01 33.48 28.04
N GLU A 601 19.70 33.84 26.79
CA GLU A 601 20.29 35.01 26.15
C GLU A 601 19.75 36.29 26.80
N ASN A 602 20.53 37.37 26.77
CA ASN A 602 20.11 38.64 27.34
C ASN A 602 18.79 39.14 26.73
N GLY A 603 17.75 39.23 27.55
CA GLY A 603 16.39 39.58 27.15
C GLY A 603 15.41 38.40 27.17
N GLY A 604 15.91 37.16 27.11
CA GLY A 604 15.10 35.95 27.21
C GLY A 604 14.42 35.83 28.57
N ILE A 605 13.23 35.24 28.59
CA ILE A 605 12.38 35.17 29.78
C ILE A 605 12.05 33.72 30.10
N ILE A 606 12.26 33.31 31.36
CA ILE A 606 11.65 32.11 31.93
C ILE A 606 10.42 32.56 32.72
N ASP A 607 9.24 32.09 32.30
CA ASP A 607 7.96 32.37 32.95
C ASP A 607 7.50 31.17 33.79
N TRP A 608 7.18 31.42 35.05
CA TRP A 608 6.85 30.42 36.07
C TRP A 608 5.34 30.41 36.30
N THR A 609 4.57 29.91 35.34
CA THR A 609 3.11 30.07 35.32
C THR A 609 2.38 29.18 36.33
N ASP A 610 2.87 27.97 36.61
CA ASP A 610 2.48 27.19 37.80
C ASP A 610 3.68 26.92 38.73
N PRO A 611 4.04 27.91 39.56
CA PRO A 611 5.20 27.82 40.43
C PRO A 611 5.01 26.83 41.58
N ALA A 612 3.78 26.41 41.89
CA ALA A 612 3.54 25.46 42.98
C ALA A 612 3.92 24.02 42.60
N ARG A 613 3.99 23.72 41.30
CA ARG A 613 4.24 22.38 40.76
C ARG A 613 5.54 22.28 39.96
N THR A 614 6.28 23.36 39.79
CA THR A 614 7.47 23.40 38.94
C THR A 614 8.74 23.23 39.76
N THR A 615 9.56 22.25 39.39
CA THR A 615 10.93 22.08 39.91
C THR A 615 11.91 22.12 38.76
N ILE A 616 12.90 23.00 38.83
CA ILE A 616 14.01 23.07 37.86
C ILE A 616 15.27 22.46 38.49
N GLU A 617 15.77 21.41 37.85
CA GLU A 617 17.01 20.69 38.15
C GLU A 617 17.98 20.88 36.97
N VAL A 618 18.99 21.74 37.13
CA VAL A 618 19.93 22.08 36.04
C VAL A 618 21.37 21.96 36.51
N VAL A 619 22.22 21.32 35.70
CA VAL A 619 23.66 21.19 35.97
C VAL A 619 24.38 22.49 35.59
N ASP A 620 24.27 22.91 34.33
CA ASP A 620 24.91 24.11 33.80
C ASP A 620 23.85 25.11 33.32
N PHE A 621 23.75 26.24 34.00
CA PHE A 621 22.88 27.36 33.64
C PHE A 621 23.74 28.53 33.17
N PHE A 622 23.52 29.03 31.95
CA PHE A 622 24.25 30.17 31.39
C PHE A 622 23.32 31.36 31.18
N GLY A 623 23.69 32.53 31.69
CA GLY A 623 22.86 33.72 31.70
C GLY A 623 22.18 33.93 33.04
N ASP A 624 21.40 35.02 33.13
CA ASP A 624 20.78 35.44 34.37
C ASP A 624 19.52 34.62 34.66
N LEU A 625 19.39 34.14 35.91
CA LEU A 625 18.20 33.43 36.38
C LEU A 625 17.41 34.33 37.32
N THR A 626 16.20 34.71 36.90
CA THR A 626 15.21 35.38 37.77
C THR A 626 14.13 34.39 38.18
N GLN A 627 14.24 33.82 39.37
CA GLN A 627 13.30 32.87 39.94
C GLN A 627 12.25 33.60 40.78
N MET A 628 11.08 33.87 40.18
CA MET A 628 9.96 34.51 40.87
C MET A 628 9.00 33.50 41.55
N GLY A 629 9.17 32.22 41.26
CA GLY A 629 8.33 31.11 41.72
C GLY A 629 9.06 29.77 41.56
N GLY A 630 8.41 28.66 41.88
CA GLY A 630 8.96 27.32 41.65
C GLY A 630 10.05 26.93 42.64
N THR A 631 10.49 25.68 42.53
CA THR A 631 11.69 25.17 43.19
C THR A 631 12.85 25.15 42.19
N TYR A 632 14.02 25.61 42.62
CA TYR A 632 15.28 25.39 41.92
C TYR A 632 16.16 24.49 42.79
N ALA A 633 16.58 23.35 42.25
CA ALA A 633 17.46 22.39 42.89
C ALA A 633 18.74 22.22 42.04
N PRO A 634 19.94 22.20 42.63
CA PRO A 634 21.18 22.01 41.89
C PRO A 634 21.26 20.62 41.20
N GLY A 635 21.02 20.58 39.89
CA GLY A 635 21.29 19.42 39.03
C GLY A 635 20.46 18.18 39.39
N ALA A 636 20.97 16.99 39.08
CA ALA A 636 20.37 15.73 39.51
C ALA A 636 20.72 15.47 40.99
N SER A 637 20.09 16.23 41.88
CA SER A 637 20.40 16.31 43.29
C SER A 637 20.54 14.93 43.98
N PRO A 638 21.52 14.77 44.90
CA PRO A 638 22.56 15.73 45.24
C PRO A 638 23.60 15.95 44.12
N ALA A 639 23.85 17.19 43.71
CA ALA A 639 24.83 17.51 42.67
C ALA A 639 25.57 18.84 42.87
N GLN A 640 26.53 19.11 41.99
CA GLN A 640 27.14 20.42 41.87
C GLN A 640 26.64 21.06 40.58
N SER A 641 26.13 22.29 40.69
CA SER A 641 25.66 23.08 39.55
C SER A 641 26.41 24.38 39.40
N LEU A 642 26.50 24.84 38.16
CA LEU A 642 27.03 26.14 37.78
C LEU A 642 25.88 27.02 37.28
N LEU A 643 25.83 28.24 37.78
CA LEU A 643 25.03 29.34 37.23
C LEU A 643 26.02 30.44 36.81
N ASP A 644 26.28 30.51 35.51
CA ASP A 644 27.17 31.51 34.90
C ASP A 644 26.38 32.77 34.53
N GLY A 645 26.10 33.60 35.53
CA GLY A 645 25.27 34.80 35.45
C GLY A 645 24.82 35.29 36.82
N ASP A 646 23.90 36.26 36.84
CA ASP A 646 23.28 36.73 38.08
C ASP A 646 22.12 35.81 38.50
N TYR A 647 21.96 35.58 39.80
CA TYR A 647 20.85 34.81 40.36
C TYR A 647 19.96 35.69 41.24
N THR A 648 18.69 35.84 40.85
CA THR A 648 17.68 36.54 41.63
C THR A 648 16.62 35.56 42.12
N LEU A 649 16.48 35.44 43.44
CA LEU A 649 15.44 34.63 44.09
C LEU A 649 14.38 35.54 44.72
N GLY A 650 13.17 35.54 44.17
CA GLY A 650 12.04 36.36 44.61
C GLY A 650 11.10 35.68 45.62
N GLY A 651 10.13 36.44 46.13
CA GLY A 651 9.21 36.04 47.21
C GLY A 651 8.34 34.80 47.01
N GLY A 652 8.29 34.22 45.81
CA GLY A 652 7.59 32.97 45.51
C GLY A 652 8.52 31.79 45.24
N GLY A 653 9.83 32.01 45.13
CA GLY A 653 10.80 30.97 44.78
C GLY A 653 11.31 30.20 46.01
N ILE A 654 11.67 28.93 45.77
CA ILE A 654 12.30 28.03 46.73
C ILE A 654 13.64 27.60 46.14
N PHE A 655 14.73 27.79 46.88
CA PHE A 655 15.99 27.12 46.62
C PHE A 655 16.06 25.86 47.49
N GLU A 656 16.22 24.70 46.87
CA GLU A 656 16.25 23.41 47.56
C GLU A 656 17.67 22.82 47.59
N LEU A 657 18.02 22.22 48.72
CA LEU A 657 19.29 21.54 48.94
C LEU A 657 19.06 20.16 49.52
N GLU A 658 19.61 19.15 48.86
CA GLU A 658 19.60 17.76 49.30
C GLU A 658 20.96 17.33 49.85
N PHE A 659 20.95 16.54 50.93
CA PHE A 659 22.15 16.00 51.57
C PHE A 659 22.09 14.48 51.69
N ALA A 660 23.01 13.79 51.02
CA ALA A 660 23.25 12.34 51.13
C ALA A 660 24.63 11.99 51.74
N GLY A 661 25.47 12.98 52.05
CA GLY A 661 26.80 12.75 52.59
C GLY A 661 27.59 14.04 52.88
N LEU A 662 28.87 13.88 53.20
CA LEU A 662 29.72 14.96 53.74
C LEU A 662 30.62 15.66 52.72
N THR A 663 30.85 15.05 51.57
CA THR A 663 31.77 15.56 50.55
C THR A 663 30.99 16.22 49.41
N SER A 664 31.63 17.15 48.68
CA SER A 664 31.09 17.68 47.41
C SER A 664 30.51 16.57 46.53
N GLY A 665 29.36 16.84 45.92
CA GLY A 665 28.64 15.87 45.10
C GLY A 665 27.86 14.81 45.90
N LEU A 666 27.95 14.80 47.23
CA LEU A 666 27.02 14.07 48.10
C LEU A 666 26.03 15.01 48.79
N PHE A 667 26.11 16.31 48.52
CA PHE A 667 25.11 17.29 48.86
C PHE A 667 25.06 18.35 47.76
N ASP A 668 23.95 19.05 47.66
CA ASP A 668 23.76 20.10 46.66
C ASP A 668 24.69 21.29 46.87
N GLN A 669 25.30 21.74 45.78
CA GLN A 669 26.10 22.96 45.72
C GLN A 669 25.79 23.74 44.46
N LEU A 670 25.62 25.05 44.62
CA LEU A 670 25.49 25.99 43.52
C LEU A 670 26.71 26.91 43.47
N THR A 671 27.33 27.06 42.31
CA THR A 671 28.30 28.13 42.05
C THR A 671 27.63 29.21 41.21
N VAL A 672 27.67 30.47 41.66
CA VAL A 672 27.14 31.63 40.93
C VAL A 672 28.29 32.55 40.56
N THR A 673 28.53 32.76 39.27
CA THR A 673 29.66 33.61 38.80
C THR A 673 29.35 35.11 38.90
N GLY A 674 28.07 35.48 38.88
CA GLY A 674 27.57 36.85 39.02
C GLY A 674 27.12 37.20 40.44
N ASP A 675 26.24 38.20 40.52
CA ASP A 675 25.63 38.67 41.76
C ASP A 675 24.45 37.77 42.17
N VAL A 676 24.24 37.62 43.49
CA VAL A 676 23.10 36.90 44.07
C VAL A 676 22.17 37.88 44.78
N TYR A 677 20.89 37.89 44.42
CA TYR A 677 19.85 38.75 44.98
C TYR A 677 18.76 37.91 45.66
N LEU A 678 18.77 37.87 47.00
CA LEU A 678 17.75 37.21 47.80
C LEU A 678 16.68 38.23 48.22
N THR A 679 15.54 38.20 47.52
CA THR A 679 14.43 39.18 47.63
C THR A 679 13.15 38.52 48.13
N ASP A 680 13.20 37.99 49.37
CA ASP A 680 12.13 37.30 50.09
C ASP A 680 11.84 35.83 49.69
N GLY A 681 12.71 35.17 48.92
CA GLY A 681 12.55 33.73 48.63
C GLY A 681 12.98 32.80 49.77
N TYR A 682 12.64 31.51 49.65
CA TYR A 682 12.78 30.51 50.71
C TYR A 682 13.92 29.52 50.47
N LEU A 683 14.45 28.95 51.55
CA LEU A 683 15.38 27.83 51.53
C LEU A 683 14.68 26.56 52.01
N SER A 684 14.75 25.49 51.23
CA SER A 684 14.35 24.12 51.59
C SER A 684 15.62 23.28 51.78
N VAL A 685 15.69 22.49 52.86
CA VAL A 685 16.80 21.58 53.11
C VAL A 685 16.25 20.19 53.37
N LEU A 686 16.70 19.22 52.59
CA LEU A 686 16.28 17.82 52.65
C LEU A 686 17.46 16.93 53.06
N GLU A 687 17.21 16.07 54.05
CA GLU A 687 18.15 15.07 54.53
C GLU A 687 17.78 13.70 53.94
N LEU A 688 18.59 13.20 53.01
CA LEU A 688 18.31 11.95 52.30
C LEU A 688 18.80 10.74 53.09
N VAL A 689 17.90 9.82 53.41
CA VAL A 689 18.24 8.58 54.14
C VAL A 689 19.26 7.75 53.34
N PRO A 690 20.34 7.23 53.97
CA PRO A 690 20.59 7.12 55.41
C PRO A 690 21.47 8.23 56.02
N PHE A 691 21.66 9.35 55.34
CA PHE A 691 22.47 10.44 55.86
C PHE A 691 21.87 11.04 57.13
N SER A 692 22.74 11.49 58.04
CA SER A 692 22.36 12.30 59.19
C SER A 692 23.45 13.28 59.56
N PHE A 693 23.05 14.47 60.00
CA PHE A 693 23.98 15.52 60.42
C PHE A 693 24.62 15.18 61.78
N ASP A 694 25.94 15.37 61.89
CA ASP A 694 26.69 15.28 63.14
C ASP A 694 27.11 16.66 63.65
N ALA A 695 27.57 16.74 64.91
CA ALA A 695 28.17 17.95 65.46
C ALA A 695 29.46 18.35 64.72
N GLY A 696 29.73 19.65 64.65
CA GLY A 696 30.99 20.14 64.09
C GLY A 696 31.06 20.21 62.55
N GLN A 697 29.95 20.03 61.85
CA GLN A 697 29.92 20.00 60.39
C GLN A 697 29.71 21.39 59.80
N TYR A 698 30.25 21.59 58.59
CA TYR A 698 30.19 22.83 57.82
C TYR A 698 30.08 22.49 56.33
N PHE A 699 29.11 23.08 55.65
CA PHE A 699 28.78 22.84 54.26
C PHE A 699 28.66 24.17 53.54
N LYS A 700 29.60 24.49 52.64
CA LYS A 700 29.40 25.60 51.71
C LYS A 700 28.42 25.12 50.63
N VAL A 701 27.26 25.76 50.54
CA VAL A 701 26.15 25.34 49.68
C VAL A 701 25.93 26.28 48.50
N VAL A 702 26.33 27.55 48.63
CA VAL A 702 26.40 28.49 47.50
C VAL A 702 27.76 29.19 47.50
N ASP A 703 28.50 29.07 46.40
CA ASP A 703 29.76 29.78 46.11
C ASP A 703 29.46 31.01 45.25
N VAL A 704 29.68 32.22 45.76
CA VAL A 704 29.26 33.48 45.12
C VAL A 704 30.50 34.27 44.69
N HIS A 705 30.74 34.40 43.38
CA HIS A 705 31.92 35.12 42.87
C HIS A 705 31.67 36.63 42.72
N GLY A 706 30.42 37.05 42.55
CA GLY A 706 29.99 38.45 42.59
C GLY A 706 29.69 38.92 44.01
N THR A 707 28.58 39.66 44.16
CA THR A 707 28.12 40.19 45.45
C THR A 707 26.84 39.49 45.89
N LEU A 708 26.76 39.12 47.17
CA LEU A 708 25.53 38.64 47.80
C LEU A 708 24.72 39.81 48.38
N PHE A 709 23.46 39.92 47.97
CA PHE A 709 22.47 40.88 48.47
C PHE A 709 21.29 40.17 49.12
N GLY A 710 20.89 40.64 50.30
CA GLY A 710 19.72 40.10 51.01
C GLY A 710 20.00 38.81 51.77
N GLN A 711 18.93 38.14 52.20
CA GLN A 711 18.92 36.90 52.98
C GLN A 711 17.68 36.09 52.58
N PHE A 712 17.69 34.77 52.80
CA PHE A 712 16.47 33.97 52.66
C PHE A 712 15.40 34.43 53.66
N ASN A 713 14.14 34.34 53.26
CA ASN A 713 13.01 34.78 54.05
C ASN A 713 12.93 34.04 55.39
N GLY A 714 12.85 34.79 56.49
CA GLY A 714 12.80 34.24 57.85
C GLY A 714 14.13 33.68 58.38
N LEU A 715 15.21 33.71 57.59
CA LEU A 715 16.51 33.14 57.94
C LEU A 715 17.59 34.22 57.99
N ALA A 716 17.62 35.00 59.07
CA ALA A 716 18.72 35.92 59.33
C ALA A 716 20.05 35.18 59.58
N GLU A 717 21.16 35.91 59.61
CA GLU A 717 22.48 35.37 59.97
C GLU A 717 22.42 34.58 61.30
N GLY A 718 22.83 33.31 61.26
CA GLY A 718 22.82 32.40 62.41
C GLY A 718 21.45 31.81 62.76
N SER A 719 20.42 31.99 61.92
CA SER A 719 19.11 31.36 62.13
C SER A 719 19.18 29.84 62.11
N LEU A 720 18.33 29.21 62.94
CA LEU A 720 18.14 27.76 62.99
C LEU A 720 17.20 27.29 61.87
N ILE A 721 17.61 26.26 61.14
CA ILE A 721 16.82 25.47 60.21
C ILE A 721 16.32 24.23 60.96
N THR A 722 14.99 24.03 60.97
CA THR A 722 14.33 22.99 61.77
C THR A 722 13.84 21.83 60.89
N GLY A 723 13.56 20.66 61.48
CA GLY A 723 12.97 19.52 60.76
C GLY A 723 13.97 18.46 60.30
N LEU A 724 15.24 18.59 60.67
CA LEU A 724 16.35 17.70 60.33
C LEU A 724 16.77 16.84 61.54
N SER A 725 17.68 15.87 61.36
CA SER A 725 18.19 15.03 62.45
C SER A 725 19.01 15.78 63.51
N ARG A 726 19.50 16.98 63.16
CA ARG A 726 20.25 17.87 64.04
C ARG A 726 19.98 19.33 63.71
N ASP A 727 20.12 20.20 64.70
CA ASP A 727 20.08 21.64 64.54
C ASP A 727 21.14 22.10 63.52
N LEU A 728 20.66 22.68 62.42
CA LEU A 728 21.46 23.24 61.35
C LEU A 728 21.27 24.76 61.32
N PHE A 729 22.35 25.52 61.20
CA PHE A 729 22.35 26.98 61.20
C PHE A 729 22.88 27.50 59.86
N ILE A 730 22.45 28.69 59.46
CA ILE A 730 22.89 29.34 58.22
C ILE A 730 23.84 30.51 58.48
N THR A 731 24.83 30.70 57.61
CA THR A 731 25.67 31.89 57.54
C THR A 731 25.76 32.39 56.10
N TYR A 732 25.70 33.71 55.93
CA TYR A 732 25.89 34.42 54.66
C TYR A 732 27.30 35.02 54.52
N ALA A 733 28.19 34.68 55.47
CA ALA A 733 29.60 35.06 55.48
C ALA A 733 30.50 33.82 55.35
N GLY A 734 30.02 32.80 54.64
CA GLY A 734 30.77 31.58 54.36
C GLY A 734 31.99 31.83 53.47
N GLY A 735 32.85 30.82 53.36
CA GLY A 735 34.00 30.81 52.45
C GLY A 735 34.90 32.04 52.54
N ASP A 736 34.91 32.87 51.49
CA ASP A 736 35.71 34.09 51.39
C ASP A 736 35.06 35.36 51.98
N GLY A 737 33.84 35.24 52.50
CA GLY A 737 33.13 36.28 53.25
C GLY A 737 31.78 36.68 52.68
N ASN A 738 31.38 36.12 51.53
CA ASN A 738 30.06 36.36 50.92
C ASN A 738 29.39 35.08 50.37
N ASP A 739 29.91 33.89 50.70
CA ASP A 739 29.27 32.61 50.37
C ASP A 739 28.15 32.26 51.36
N ILE A 740 27.24 31.38 50.94
CA ILE A 740 26.20 30.81 51.80
C ILE A 740 26.64 29.43 52.29
N ALA A 741 26.63 29.23 53.61
CA ALA A 741 26.98 27.95 54.21
C ALA A 741 26.01 27.54 55.32
N LEU A 742 25.88 26.22 55.49
CA LEU A 742 25.12 25.59 56.57
C LEU A 742 26.09 24.91 57.54
N TYR A 743 25.84 25.00 58.84
CA TYR A 743 26.72 24.42 59.86
C TYR A 743 25.95 23.90 61.07
N THR A 744 26.47 22.87 61.74
CA THR A 744 25.90 22.36 62.99
C THR A 744 26.63 22.95 64.20
N GLU A 745 26.04 22.82 65.39
CA GLU A 745 26.69 23.28 66.62
C GLU A 745 28.14 22.72 66.76
N GLY A 746 29.10 23.62 67.00
CA GLY A 746 30.52 23.29 67.06
C GLY A 746 31.25 23.35 65.71
N GLY A 747 30.53 23.47 64.59
CA GLY A 747 31.10 23.74 63.27
C GLY A 747 31.51 25.21 63.21
N THR A 748 32.79 25.49 63.05
CA THR A 748 33.26 26.88 63.02
C THR A 748 32.99 27.50 61.65
N SER A 749 32.02 28.41 61.59
CA SER A 749 31.98 29.45 60.55
C SER A 749 33.31 30.24 60.58
N PRO A 750 33.88 30.66 59.44
CA PRO A 750 35.03 31.55 59.45
C PRO A 750 34.67 32.77 60.28
N ALA A 751 35.41 33.02 61.37
CA ALA A 751 35.17 34.20 62.18
C ALA A 751 35.26 35.43 61.25
N THR A 752 34.18 36.19 61.13
CA THR A 752 34.17 37.46 60.39
C THR A 752 35.36 38.26 60.89
N VAL A 753 36.39 38.41 60.04
CA VAL A 753 37.52 39.27 60.38
C VAL A 753 36.92 40.67 60.43
N PRO A 754 36.87 41.34 61.60
CA PRO A 754 36.33 42.68 61.67
C PRO A 754 37.17 43.53 60.74
N LEU A 755 36.53 44.24 59.81
CA LEU A 755 37.19 45.27 59.01
C LEU A 755 38.08 46.07 59.97
N PRO A 756 39.41 46.15 59.72
CA PRO A 756 40.29 46.84 60.64
C PRO A 756 39.76 48.26 60.79
N ALA A 757 39.62 48.72 62.04
CA ALA A 757 39.05 50.03 62.41
C ALA A 757 39.75 51.24 61.73
N SER A 758 40.75 51.00 60.89
CA SER A 758 41.47 51.94 60.04
C SER A 758 40.78 52.32 58.72
N ILE A 759 39.71 51.64 58.27
CA ILE A 759 39.02 51.99 56.99
C ILE A 759 38.05 53.19 57.16
N LEU A 760 37.37 53.29 58.30
CA LEU A 760 36.50 54.43 58.64
C LEU A 760 37.20 55.81 58.63
N PRO A 761 38.45 55.98 59.12
CA PRO A 761 39.16 57.25 58.99
C PRO A 761 39.72 57.53 57.57
N LEU A 762 39.92 56.52 56.72
CA LEU A 762 40.41 56.72 55.34
C LEU A 762 39.32 57.29 54.41
N LEU A 763 38.08 56.83 54.57
CA LEU A 763 36.91 57.39 53.87
C LEU A 763 36.57 58.82 54.35
N ALA A 764 36.75 59.12 55.64
CA ALA A 764 36.62 60.48 56.16
C ALA A 764 37.73 61.42 55.63
N ALA A 765 38.94 60.90 55.39
CA ALA A 765 40.04 61.67 54.80
C ALA A 765 39.83 62.00 53.31
N LEU A 766 39.18 61.12 52.54
CA LEU A 766 38.84 61.38 51.13
C LEU A 766 37.72 62.43 50.97
N ALA A 767 36.71 62.43 51.84
CA ALA A 767 35.65 63.46 51.84
C ALA A 767 36.20 64.87 52.18
N GLY A 768 37.26 64.96 52.98
CA GLY A 768 37.92 66.23 53.33
C GLY A 768 38.70 66.90 52.19
N LEU A 769 39.13 66.14 51.18
CA LEU A 769 39.91 66.67 50.04
C LEU A 769 39.04 67.34 48.96
N VAL A 770 37.72 67.10 48.94
CA VAL A 770 36.79 67.68 47.93
C VAL A 770 36.29 69.09 48.33
N SER A 771 36.41 69.51 49.59
CA SER A 771 35.91 70.83 50.04
C SER A 771 36.81 72.05 49.80
N ILE A 772 37.91 71.94 49.04
CA ILE A 772 38.75 73.10 48.68
C ILE A 772 38.77 73.33 47.16
N ARG A 773 37.67 73.83 46.59
CA ARG A 773 37.71 74.66 45.38
C ARG A 773 36.73 75.83 45.49
N LYS A 774 37.29 77.00 45.83
CA LYS A 774 36.63 78.31 45.87
C LYS A 774 36.00 78.67 44.51
N VAL A 775 34.73 79.03 44.55
CA VAL A 775 33.99 79.74 43.49
C VAL A 775 34.58 81.15 43.31
N ARG A 776 34.93 81.52 42.07
CA ARG A 776 35.00 82.92 41.62
C ARG A 776 33.99 83.10 40.49
N ALA A 777 32.89 83.77 40.80
CA ALA A 777 31.92 84.23 39.82
C ALA A 777 32.50 85.37 38.97
N LYS A 778 32.22 85.38 37.67
CA LYS A 778 32.38 86.56 36.82
C LYS A 778 31.23 86.65 35.80
N THR A 779 30.40 87.64 36.02
CA THR A 779 29.34 88.18 35.16
C THR A 779 29.91 88.85 33.90
N MET A 780 29.25 88.69 32.74
CA MET A 780 28.95 89.69 31.68
C MET A 780 28.43 88.92 30.44
N VAL A 781 27.19 89.04 29.96
CA VAL A 781 26.50 90.19 29.33
C VAL A 781 26.99 90.48 27.89
N VAL A 782 26.20 89.99 26.92
CA VAL A 782 25.57 90.71 25.78
C VAL A 782 26.20 90.73 24.35
N ASP A 783 25.27 90.60 23.39
CA ASP A 783 25.20 90.87 21.93
C ASP A 783 26.09 90.05 20.98
N CYS A 784 25.63 89.55 19.82
CA CYS A 784 24.50 89.84 18.93
C CYS A 784 23.95 88.55 18.31
#